data_AF-A0A6I0F439-F1
#
_entry.id   AF-A0A6I0F439-F1
#
_cell.length_a   1.000
_cell.length_b   1.000
_cell.length_c   1.000
_cell.angle_alpha   90.00
_cell.angle_beta   90.00
_cell.angle_gamma   90.00
#
_symmetry.space_group_name_H-M   'P 1'
#
loop_
_entity.id
_entity.type
_entity.pdbx_description
1 polymer ?
#
loop_
_entity_poly.entity_id
_entity_poly.type
_entity_poly.pdbx_seq_one_letter_code
_entity_poly.pdbx_strand_id
1 'polypeptide(L)'
;MVGKERGCMNRLPERPFNKKFTAGIVISLLISLLTFMSGYGQLLQAEANQRPSAREIPDKTLIIGTHLIAFEALNQEILDLALRSVDELMKKDDEIVQDKVFYKSDLNRGVWYDITNATSLVDITVSSRNAVADSVIDGLVLTHWTKRDGITIELGTGKQVSLQEIDSPANPEMLSELDLLKMVKEIQEGKLKALLEELAKNGGDSGRDLDKQIEDTKAKIALLDKIFQPVEDSFIDEMNKLLDGYDAIIQQLINQKTSSDRLINMTAEQKAIARAERDAFIFDKLIERINEATEIASMLEDGEFLSRLGTTLNELHQALIKAEARSDRAKPDQVLDKMADEFSQEMRKSAASGNVNKAIEDLLKVLAIDSLYNNRILDKELELKIIGLAMEQVSSSLQGQGTAKVLREMEDLLKFYQLRVDPEAYAKMLEDWLNKLRAMQGSDQVRDSIDKYAKELARLKAEASPEVAKSMSDLERLSNLMATLQEQYFTAAERGDSVALQQIKDQLDSANSLLQARQDQAAQDYKNLLERQNSLANRLAGATNANDKKLIQDELDQLMVQMAGLENILDGKNLIGLQNLDQLKQDLKNALSRDDMTTADKVAQGLVDLLSVLPDNLMSNQQKQSELEQALEQVKAKANQYVERAMNGAADNMTALAQNIEQLASDRGVGTSRTTVQPPLLPRPYTLVFEDLGVRLREPIIERNKTKYVEARPIFEALGSQILWQEERQRIVIQDRRYTMLLEYAVNSDIVYVNNRRMRLQEPIESIYGRTWIPLEVILDAYRMTSETGNETIYARSR
;
A
#
# COMPACT_ATOMS: atom_id res chain seq x y z
N MET A 1 78.36 62.58 14.20
CA MET A 1 78.35 63.81 13.39
C MET A 1 76.95 64.39 13.46
N VAL A 2 76.84 65.64 13.97
CA VAL A 2 75.76 66.66 13.82
C VAL A 2 74.32 66.25 14.24
N GLY A 3 73.55 66.90 15.13
CA GLY A 3 73.61 68.08 16.02
C GLY A 3 72.27 68.11 16.82
N LYS A 4 72.20 68.36 18.15
CA LYS A 4 72.03 69.65 18.88
C LYS A 4 70.96 70.58 18.24
N GLU A 5 69.85 70.96 18.89
CA GLU A 5 69.65 71.99 19.96
C GLU A 5 68.19 71.88 20.51
N ARG A 6 67.85 71.90 21.83
CA ARG A 6 67.86 72.91 22.93
C ARG A 6 66.60 73.79 23.08
N GLY A 7 65.96 73.66 24.27
CA GLY A 7 65.45 74.75 25.15
C GLY A 7 63.97 75.18 24.97
N CYS A 8 63.22 75.66 25.97
CA CYS A 8 63.33 75.75 27.43
C CYS A 8 61.99 76.32 27.99
N MET A 9 61.54 75.82 29.16
CA MET A 9 60.80 76.47 30.28
C MET A 9 59.71 77.56 30.03
N ASN A 10 58.51 77.44 30.66
CA ASN A 10 58.23 78.00 32.00
C ASN A 10 56.76 77.91 32.52
N ARG A 11 56.66 77.75 33.87
CA ARG A 11 55.62 78.18 34.85
C ARG A 11 54.36 77.34 35.12
N LEU A 12 54.33 76.80 36.35
CA LEU A 12 53.15 76.63 37.22
C LEU A 12 52.78 77.99 37.87
N PRO A 13 51.53 78.20 38.35
CA PRO A 13 51.25 77.92 39.77
C PRO A 13 49.81 77.42 40.13
N GLU A 14 49.79 76.72 41.27
CA GLU A 14 48.80 76.73 42.36
C GLU A 14 47.37 76.10 42.25
N ARG A 15 47.08 75.27 43.26
CA ARG A 15 45.78 74.67 43.65
C ARG A 15 44.96 75.66 44.49
N PRO A 16 43.66 75.41 44.74
CA PRO A 16 43.33 74.69 45.98
C PRO A 16 42.20 73.65 45.89
N PHE A 17 42.27 72.71 46.84
CA PHE A 17 41.23 71.76 47.27
C PHE A 17 39.96 72.46 47.78
N ASN A 18 38.74 71.97 47.49
CA ASN A 18 37.98 71.06 48.38
C ASN A 18 36.52 70.77 47.91
N LYS A 19 36.18 69.46 47.92
CA LYS A 19 34.93 68.79 48.34
C LYS A 19 33.53 69.40 48.05
N LYS A 20 32.76 68.70 47.21
CA LYS A 20 31.37 68.18 47.40
C LYS A 20 30.93 67.51 46.08
N PHE A 21 31.12 66.20 45.91
CA PHE A 21 30.13 65.13 46.13
C PHE A 21 28.80 65.29 45.37
N THR A 22 28.62 64.42 44.36
CA THR A 22 27.38 63.74 43.91
C THR A 22 26.18 64.57 43.43
N ALA A 23 26.04 64.69 42.11
CA ALA A 23 24.74 64.74 41.40
C ALA A 23 24.86 64.75 39.85
N GLY A 24 26.03 65.04 39.27
CA GLY A 24 26.16 65.30 37.82
C GLY A 24 26.50 64.13 36.89
N ILE A 25 26.85 62.95 37.40
CA ILE A 25 27.38 61.84 36.55
C ILE A 25 26.26 60.94 36.00
N VAL A 26 25.05 60.96 36.59
CA VAL A 26 23.95 60.09 36.15
C VAL A 26 23.29 60.63 34.86
N ILE A 27 23.32 61.93 34.59
CA ILE A 27 22.64 62.52 33.41
C ILE A 27 23.50 62.45 32.13
N SER A 28 24.84 62.53 32.22
CA SER A 28 25.70 62.33 31.03
C SER A 28 25.83 60.86 30.61
N LEU A 29 25.68 59.90 31.53
CA LEU A 29 25.60 58.49 31.19
C LEU A 29 24.25 58.12 30.57
N LEU A 30 23.14 58.75 30.98
CA LEU A 30 21.83 58.53 30.36
C LEU A 30 21.73 59.12 28.95
N ILE A 31 22.34 60.28 28.67
CA ILE A 31 22.33 60.87 27.31
C ILE A 31 23.27 60.11 26.36
N SER A 32 24.39 59.57 26.86
CA SER A 32 25.29 58.74 26.05
C SER A 32 24.74 57.33 25.78
N LEU A 33 23.92 56.79 26.70
CA LEU A 33 23.21 55.51 26.53
C LEU A 33 22.00 55.65 25.58
N LEU A 34 21.35 56.82 25.53
CA LEU A 34 20.24 57.12 24.60
C LEU A 34 20.70 57.42 23.16
N THR A 35 21.95 57.83 22.93
CA THR A 35 22.55 57.91 21.58
C THR A 35 23.24 56.63 21.12
N PHE A 36 23.45 55.63 22.00
CA PHE A 36 23.94 54.29 21.60
C PHE A 36 22.81 53.34 21.18
N MET A 37 21.57 53.59 21.63
CA MET A 37 20.38 52.78 21.28
C MET A 37 19.67 53.24 19.99
N SER A 38 20.07 54.36 19.38
CA SER A 38 19.52 54.85 18.11
C SER A 38 20.42 54.60 16.89
N GLY A 39 21.61 54.00 17.09
CA GLY A 39 22.59 53.72 16.03
C GLY A 39 22.52 52.32 15.41
N TYR A 40 21.88 51.34 16.07
CA TYR A 40 21.80 49.96 15.56
C TYR A 40 20.67 49.72 14.54
N GLY A 41 19.67 50.61 14.48
CA GLY A 41 18.62 50.55 13.46
C GLY A 41 19.05 51.08 12.08
N GLN A 42 20.20 51.75 11.96
CA GLN A 42 20.68 52.36 10.70
C GLN A 42 21.95 51.72 10.13
N LEU A 43 22.56 50.74 10.81
CA LEU A 43 23.74 50.02 10.30
C LEU A 43 23.42 48.66 9.65
N LEU A 44 22.15 48.25 9.64
CA LEU A 44 21.63 47.16 8.80
C LEU A 44 20.79 47.66 7.60
N GLN A 45 20.79 48.98 7.35
CA GLN A 45 20.04 49.61 6.26
C GLN A 45 20.93 50.35 5.25
N ALA A 46 22.20 49.95 5.15
CA ALA A 46 23.16 50.52 4.21
C ALA A 46 23.86 49.42 3.39
N GLU A 47 23.06 48.58 2.72
CA GLU A 47 23.35 47.97 1.41
C GLU A 47 21.99 47.55 0.80
N ALA A 48 21.09 48.53 0.63
CA ALA A 48 19.86 48.34 -0.11
C ALA A 48 20.20 48.31 -1.62
N ASN A 49 19.88 47.22 -2.32
CA ASN A 49 19.26 47.27 -3.67
C ASN A 49 19.01 45.90 -4.35
N GLN A 50 18.41 44.88 -3.71
CA GLN A 50 17.75 43.79 -4.48
C GLN A 50 16.48 43.19 -3.88
N ARG A 51 16.12 43.48 -2.62
CA ARG A 51 14.82 43.04 -2.08
C ARG A 51 13.67 43.80 -2.77
N PRO A 52 12.75 43.12 -3.48
CA PRO A 52 11.58 43.77 -4.07
C PRO A 52 10.63 44.26 -2.96
N SER A 53 9.95 45.38 -3.20
CA SER A 53 8.87 45.81 -2.31
C SER A 53 7.71 44.80 -2.33
N ALA A 54 6.91 44.76 -1.28
CA ALA A 54 5.74 43.88 -1.14
C ALA A 54 4.82 43.90 -2.36
N ARG A 55 4.72 45.05 -3.02
CA ARG A 55 3.92 45.25 -4.22
C ARG A 55 4.57 44.66 -5.48
N GLU A 56 5.90 44.70 -5.59
CA GLU A 56 6.67 44.21 -6.73
C GLU A 56 6.88 42.68 -6.72
N ILE A 57 6.69 42.04 -5.56
CA ILE A 57 6.70 40.58 -5.45
C ILE A 57 5.60 39.99 -6.35
N PRO A 58 5.85 38.95 -7.16
CA PRO A 58 4.82 38.33 -8.00
C PRO A 58 3.67 37.72 -7.19
N ASP A 59 2.47 37.68 -7.77
CA ASP A 59 1.35 36.92 -7.21
C ASP A 59 1.69 35.42 -7.12
N LYS A 60 0.94 34.66 -6.31
CA LYS A 60 1.24 33.26 -5.96
C LYS A 60 2.60 33.12 -5.28
N THR A 61 2.88 33.97 -4.30
CA THR A 61 4.11 33.90 -3.52
C THR A 61 3.80 33.71 -2.04
N LEU A 62 4.52 32.80 -1.41
CA LEU A 62 4.48 32.51 0.02
C LEU A 62 5.65 33.20 0.73
N ILE A 63 5.41 33.61 1.96
CA ILE A 63 6.46 33.99 2.92
C ILE A 63 6.33 33.07 4.12
N ILE A 64 7.40 32.35 4.45
CA ILE A 64 7.52 31.45 5.61
C ILE A 64 8.89 31.72 6.24
N GLY A 65 8.92 32.10 7.53
CA GLY A 65 10.17 32.53 8.16
C GLY A 65 10.86 33.59 7.31
N THR A 66 12.17 33.51 7.12
CA THR A 66 12.94 34.49 6.32
C THR A 66 12.89 34.27 4.80
N HIS A 67 12.07 33.34 4.31
CA HIS A 67 12.06 32.92 2.90
C HIS A 67 10.85 33.48 2.14
N LEU A 68 11.12 34.00 0.94
CA LEU A 68 10.14 34.32 -0.09
C LEU A 68 10.11 33.19 -1.12
N ILE A 69 8.95 32.57 -1.36
CA ILE A 69 8.85 31.33 -2.15
C ILE A 69 7.73 31.45 -3.18
N ALA A 70 8.05 31.40 -4.47
CA ALA A 70 7.02 31.24 -5.50
C ALA A 70 6.26 29.92 -5.26
N PHE A 71 4.93 29.95 -5.25
CA PHE A 71 4.09 28.81 -4.90
C PHE A 71 4.37 27.60 -5.82
N GLU A 72 4.64 27.84 -7.10
CA GLU A 72 5.00 26.79 -8.05
C GLU A 72 6.38 26.15 -7.80
N ALA A 73 7.24 26.81 -7.04
CA ALA A 73 8.55 26.30 -6.66
C ALA A 73 8.54 25.65 -5.26
N LEU A 74 7.41 25.69 -4.53
CA LEU A 74 7.33 25.11 -3.20
C LEU A 74 7.49 23.59 -3.28
N ASN A 75 8.51 23.07 -2.59
CA ASN A 75 8.72 21.65 -2.36
C ASN A 75 9.09 21.42 -0.89
N GLN A 76 9.20 20.16 -0.48
CA GLN A 76 9.47 19.81 0.91
C GLN A 76 10.80 20.38 1.42
N GLU A 77 11.85 20.42 0.60
CA GLU A 77 13.17 20.94 0.99
C GLU A 77 13.14 22.44 1.26
N ILE A 78 12.50 23.22 0.38
CA ILE A 78 12.33 24.67 0.56
C ILE A 78 11.43 24.95 1.76
N LEU A 79 10.37 24.15 1.96
CA LEU A 79 9.51 24.27 3.13
C LEU A 79 10.28 24.01 4.42
N ASP A 80 11.08 22.95 4.48
CA ASP A 80 11.88 22.59 5.66
C ASP A 80 12.96 23.65 5.97
N LEU A 81 13.58 24.24 4.95
CA LEU A 81 14.50 25.38 5.12
C LEU A 81 13.76 26.61 5.67
N ALA A 82 12.60 26.93 5.10
CA ALA A 82 11.82 28.08 5.51
C ALA A 82 11.31 27.94 6.96
N LEU A 83 10.83 26.74 7.34
CA LEU A 83 10.40 26.43 8.71
C LEU A 83 11.56 26.49 9.71
N ARG A 84 12.75 25.96 9.38
CA ARG A 84 13.93 26.09 10.25
C ARG A 84 14.30 27.55 10.51
N SER A 85 14.18 28.41 9.51
CA SER A 85 14.43 29.84 9.71
C SER A 85 13.44 30.52 10.67
N VAL A 86 12.25 29.93 10.88
CA VAL A 86 11.32 30.34 11.95
C VAL A 86 11.91 29.97 13.31
N ASP A 87 12.36 28.73 13.48
CA ASP A 87 12.94 28.21 14.73
C ASP A 87 14.20 28.99 15.13
N GLU A 88 15.06 29.36 14.17
CA GLU A 88 16.25 30.19 14.43
C GLU A 88 15.90 31.58 14.94
N LEU A 89 14.88 32.21 14.35
CA LEU A 89 14.39 33.51 14.81
C LEU A 89 13.73 33.41 16.20
N MET A 90 13.13 32.26 16.54
CA MET A 90 12.57 32.03 17.88
C MET A 90 13.64 31.83 18.97
N LYS A 91 14.87 31.40 18.62
CA LYS A 91 15.96 31.16 19.58
C LYS A 91 16.80 32.40 19.92
N LYS A 92 16.77 33.46 19.09
CA LYS A 92 17.44 34.75 19.38
C LYS A 92 16.48 35.67 20.14
N ASP A 93 16.73 35.87 21.44
CA ASP A 93 15.87 36.59 22.39
C ASP A 93 15.16 37.89 21.89
N ASP A 94 13.87 37.95 22.22
CA ASP A 94 12.95 39.06 22.60
C ASP A 94 12.33 40.11 21.65
N GLU A 95 12.65 40.27 20.36
CA GLU A 95 11.91 41.30 19.56
C GLU A 95 11.42 40.94 18.15
N ILE A 96 11.91 39.88 17.49
CA ILE A 96 11.50 39.57 16.11
C ILE A 96 11.07 38.10 15.97
N VAL A 97 9.77 37.85 16.19
CA VAL A 97 9.14 36.56 15.87
C VAL A 97 8.45 36.67 14.50
N GLN A 98 8.95 35.92 13.52
CA GLN A 98 8.35 35.81 12.17
C GLN A 98 7.76 34.40 11.99
N ASP A 99 6.79 34.06 12.85
CA ASP A 99 6.10 32.76 12.91
C ASP A 99 4.88 32.67 11.98
N LYS A 100 4.55 33.78 11.31
CA LYS A 100 3.40 33.88 10.42
C LYS A 100 3.73 33.46 9.00
N VAL A 101 2.75 32.82 8.36
CA VAL A 101 2.79 32.48 6.93
C VAL A 101 1.95 33.47 6.15
N PHE A 102 2.55 34.14 5.17
CA PHE A 102 1.84 35.07 4.31
C PHE A 102 1.73 34.52 2.89
N TYR A 103 0.63 34.83 2.21
CA TYR A 103 0.39 34.45 0.82
C TYR A 103 -0.09 35.64 -0.01
N LYS A 104 0.53 35.85 -1.17
CA LYS A 104 0.10 36.85 -2.16
C LYS A 104 -0.92 36.23 -3.11
N SER A 105 -2.18 36.62 -2.94
CA SER A 105 -3.31 36.00 -3.64
C SER A 105 -3.39 36.41 -5.11
N ASP A 106 -3.44 35.42 -5.99
CA ASP A 106 -3.79 35.59 -7.40
C ASP A 106 -5.31 35.80 -7.61
N LEU A 107 -6.13 35.41 -6.63
CA LEU A 107 -7.58 35.56 -6.67
C LEU A 107 -8.04 36.99 -6.34
N ASN A 108 -7.24 37.75 -5.60
CA ASN A 108 -7.54 39.14 -5.23
C ASN A 108 -6.44 40.13 -5.64
N ARG A 109 -6.02 40.08 -6.92
CA ARG A 109 -5.16 41.11 -7.55
C ARG A 109 -3.88 41.42 -6.77
N GLY A 110 -3.23 40.41 -6.20
CA GLY A 110 -1.96 40.55 -5.50
C GLY A 110 -2.08 41.10 -4.07
N VAL A 111 -3.23 40.98 -3.42
CA VAL A 111 -3.37 41.29 -1.99
C VAL A 111 -2.69 40.20 -1.15
N TRP A 112 -1.94 40.62 -0.13
CA TRP A 112 -1.33 39.74 0.86
C TRP A 112 -2.33 39.28 1.92
N TYR A 113 -2.25 38.02 2.32
CA TYR A 113 -3.06 37.44 3.40
C TYR A 113 -2.18 36.70 4.41
N ASP A 114 -2.52 36.82 5.69
CA ASP A 114 -2.03 35.95 6.76
C ASP A 114 -2.80 34.62 6.70
N ILE A 115 -2.10 33.55 6.36
CA ILE A 115 -2.69 32.21 6.16
C ILE A 115 -2.24 31.20 7.21
N THR A 116 -1.58 31.63 8.29
CA THR A 116 -1.06 30.73 9.35
C THR A 116 -2.13 29.76 9.86
N ASN A 117 -3.37 30.23 10.00
CA ASN A 117 -4.51 29.44 10.48
C ASN A 117 -5.62 29.29 9.44
N ALA A 118 -5.31 29.48 8.15
CA ALA A 118 -6.30 29.36 7.09
C ALA A 118 -6.81 27.91 6.99
N THR A 119 -8.13 27.74 6.94
CA THR A 119 -8.76 26.41 6.81
C THR A 119 -9.61 26.29 5.55
N SER A 120 -9.83 27.40 4.83
CA SER A 120 -10.63 27.42 3.61
C SER A 120 -10.17 28.48 2.61
N LEU A 121 -10.55 28.32 1.34
CA LEU A 121 -10.28 29.30 0.29
C LEU A 121 -10.92 30.67 0.55
N VAL A 122 -11.96 30.75 1.39
CA VAL A 122 -12.61 32.04 1.75
C VAL A 122 -11.63 32.96 2.47
N ASP A 123 -10.66 32.39 3.20
CA ASP A 123 -9.67 33.13 4.00
C ASP A 123 -8.70 33.97 3.14
N ILE A 124 -8.66 33.75 1.81
CA ILE A 124 -7.79 34.46 0.85
C ILE A 124 -8.57 35.23 -0.25
N THR A 125 -9.86 35.51 -0.01
CA THR A 125 -10.74 36.26 -0.94
C THR A 125 -11.06 37.68 -0.45
N VAL A 126 -11.69 38.49 -1.33
CA VAL A 126 -12.01 39.93 -1.13
C VAL A 126 -12.71 40.25 0.21
N SER A 127 -13.41 39.29 0.81
CA SER A 127 -14.15 39.44 2.08
C SER A 127 -13.37 39.03 3.34
N SER A 128 -12.10 38.63 3.23
CA SER A 128 -11.35 38.06 4.36
C SER A 128 -10.79 39.13 5.30
N ARG A 129 -10.91 38.88 6.61
CA ARG A 129 -10.28 39.70 7.68
C ARG A 129 -8.77 39.53 7.76
N ASN A 130 -8.21 38.60 6.99
CA ASN A 130 -6.80 38.22 7.07
C ASN A 130 -5.94 38.99 6.06
N ALA A 131 -6.51 39.96 5.34
CA ALA A 131 -5.74 40.81 4.43
C ALA A 131 -4.69 41.62 5.21
N VAL A 132 -3.48 41.68 4.67
CA VAL A 132 -2.29 42.30 5.27
C VAL A 132 -1.84 43.46 4.40
N ALA A 133 -1.47 44.58 5.04
CA ALA A 133 -0.96 45.75 4.34
C ALA A 133 0.48 45.52 3.86
N ASP A 134 0.83 46.07 2.69
CA ASP A 134 2.18 46.01 2.11
C ASP A 134 3.27 46.44 3.11
N SER A 135 2.99 47.45 3.95
CA SER A 135 3.93 47.93 4.98
C SER A 135 4.32 46.88 6.02
N VAL A 136 3.45 45.90 6.29
CA VAL A 136 3.76 44.78 7.18
C VAL A 136 4.75 43.85 6.51
N ILE A 137 4.53 43.54 5.22
CA ILE A 137 5.37 42.66 4.42
C ILE A 137 6.75 43.29 4.16
N ASP A 138 6.79 44.59 3.90
CA ASP A 138 8.04 45.35 3.74
C ASP A 138 8.86 45.39 5.05
N GLY A 139 8.21 45.28 6.21
CA GLY A 139 8.85 45.26 7.53
C GLY A 139 9.41 43.90 7.96
N LEU A 140 9.11 42.82 7.25
CA LEU A 140 9.61 41.47 7.56
C LEU A 140 11.11 41.36 7.34
N VAL A 141 11.80 40.43 7.99
CA VAL A 141 13.20 40.09 7.68
C VAL A 141 13.20 38.97 6.65
N LEU A 142 13.65 39.27 5.42
CA LEU A 142 13.72 38.31 4.31
C LEU A 142 15.16 38.20 3.81
N THR A 143 15.66 36.98 3.74
CA THR A 143 17.05 36.66 3.38
C THR A 143 17.13 35.95 2.03
N HIS A 144 16.14 35.14 1.67
CA HIS A 144 16.16 34.32 0.47
C HIS A 144 14.89 34.49 -0.37
N TRP A 145 15.04 34.38 -1.69
CA TRP A 145 13.93 34.30 -2.63
C TRP A 145 14.10 33.13 -3.60
N THR A 146 13.25 32.12 -3.45
CA THR A 146 13.07 31.06 -4.44
C THR A 146 12.04 31.52 -5.48
N LYS A 147 12.52 31.74 -6.70
CA LYS A 147 11.73 32.22 -7.82
C LYS A 147 10.92 31.09 -8.47
N ARG A 148 10.05 31.45 -9.42
CA ARG A 148 9.19 30.49 -10.14
C ARG A 148 9.95 29.44 -10.94
N ASP A 149 11.16 29.77 -11.38
CA ASP A 149 12.10 28.84 -12.00
C ASP A 149 12.82 27.95 -10.97
N GLY A 150 12.44 27.99 -9.69
CA GLY A 150 13.06 27.24 -8.59
C GLY A 150 14.46 27.72 -8.20
N ILE A 151 14.99 28.76 -8.85
CA ILE A 151 16.30 29.32 -8.49
C ILE A 151 16.15 30.13 -7.20
N THR A 152 16.98 29.83 -6.21
CA THR A 152 17.05 30.60 -4.97
C THR A 152 18.17 31.62 -5.05
N ILE A 153 17.83 32.86 -4.71
CA ILE A 153 18.80 33.95 -4.56
C ILE A 153 18.82 34.45 -3.13
N GLU A 154 19.99 34.90 -2.68
CA GLU A 154 20.11 35.68 -1.45
C GLU A 154 19.70 37.13 -1.75
N LEU A 155 18.75 37.67 -0.98
CA LEU A 155 18.18 39.00 -1.21
C LEU A 155 19.13 40.15 -0.87
N GLY A 156 20.10 39.91 0.01
CA GLY A 156 21.13 40.90 0.36
C GLY A 156 22.16 41.10 -0.75
N THR A 157 22.63 40.02 -1.36
CA THR A 157 23.70 40.06 -2.38
C THR A 157 23.18 39.95 -3.81
N GLY A 158 21.97 39.44 -4.01
CA GLY A 158 21.42 39.11 -5.31
C GLY A 158 22.02 37.86 -5.96
N LYS A 159 22.93 37.17 -5.26
CA LYS A 159 23.61 35.99 -5.81
C LYS A 159 22.69 34.78 -5.76
N GLN A 160 22.75 33.98 -6.81
CA GLN A 160 22.19 32.64 -6.79
C GLN A 160 22.94 31.81 -5.74
N VAL A 161 22.18 31.13 -4.88
CA VAL A 161 22.70 30.25 -3.83
C VAL A 161 22.11 28.87 -4.01
N SER A 162 22.92 27.84 -3.77
CA SER A 162 22.42 26.47 -3.75
C SER A 162 21.62 26.24 -2.47
N LEU A 163 20.44 25.62 -2.56
CA LEU A 163 19.64 25.23 -1.38
C LEU A 163 20.43 24.33 -0.41
N GLN A 164 21.46 23.68 -0.93
CA GLN A 164 22.36 22.80 -0.18
C GLN A 164 23.35 23.56 0.70
N GLU A 165 23.61 24.83 0.38
CA GLU A 165 24.61 25.69 1.05
C GLU A 165 23.98 26.61 2.12
N ILE A 166 22.68 26.90 2.01
CA ILE A 166 21.96 27.81 2.91
C ILE A 166 22.02 27.34 4.37
N ASP A 167 22.00 26.01 4.58
CA ASP A 167 22.07 25.38 5.89
C ASP A 167 22.83 24.05 5.77
N SER A 168 24.11 24.16 5.39
CA SER A 168 25.01 23.02 5.24
C SER A 168 25.79 22.78 6.54
N PRO A 169 25.81 21.55 7.07
CA PRO A 169 26.68 21.23 8.21
C PRO A 169 28.17 21.35 7.86
N ALA A 170 28.52 21.48 6.58
CA ALA A 170 29.90 21.71 6.13
C ALA A 170 30.47 23.05 6.62
N ASN A 171 29.62 24.00 7.04
CA ASN A 171 30.02 25.23 7.73
C ASN A 171 29.64 25.16 9.22
N PRO A 172 30.57 24.75 10.10
CA PRO A 172 30.23 24.51 11.50
C PRO A 172 29.86 25.80 12.27
N GLU A 173 30.23 26.98 11.77
CA GLU A 173 29.86 28.25 12.43
C GLU A 173 28.35 28.54 12.43
N MET A 174 27.62 27.87 11.55
CA MET A 174 26.16 28.00 11.39
C MET A 174 25.38 26.88 12.10
N LEU A 175 26.07 25.88 12.67
CA LEU A 175 25.42 24.73 13.31
C LEU A 175 24.97 25.04 14.73
N SER A 176 23.68 24.86 14.99
CA SER A 176 23.11 25.05 16.33
C SER A 176 23.66 24.06 17.37
N GLU A 177 24.03 22.85 16.93
CA GLU A 177 24.67 21.81 17.74
C GLU A 177 26.03 22.25 18.29
N LEU A 178 26.61 23.33 17.76
CA LEU A 178 27.90 23.87 18.18
C LEU A 178 27.78 25.20 18.95
N ASP A 179 26.56 25.69 19.22
CA ASP A 179 26.31 26.98 19.88
C ASP A 179 27.03 27.08 21.24
N LEU A 180 27.07 25.99 22.01
CA LEU A 180 27.77 25.94 23.28
C LEU A 180 29.28 26.19 23.12
N LEU A 181 29.91 25.59 22.11
CA LEU A 181 31.34 25.78 21.83
C LEU A 181 31.62 27.15 21.23
N LYS A 182 30.67 27.73 20.50
CA LYS A 182 30.76 29.09 19.97
C LYS A 182 30.84 30.11 21.11
N MET A 183 29.97 29.96 22.11
CA MET A 183 30.02 30.75 23.33
C MET A 183 31.34 30.56 24.09
N VAL A 184 31.87 29.32 24.16
CA VAL A 184 33.18 29.08 24.78
C VAL A 184 34.29 29.81 24.04
N LYS A 185 34.28 29.78 22.71
CA LYS A 185 35.27 30.47 21.88
C LYS A 185 35.29 31.97 22.17
N GLU A 186 34.13 32.61 22.15
CA GLU A 186 33.98 34.04 22.48
C GLU A 186 34.51 34.37 23.89
N ILE A 187 34.20 33.53 24.87
CA ILE A 187 34.70 33.70 26.25
C ILE A 187 36.23 33.57 26.31
N GLN A 188 36.83 32.58 25.63
CA GLN A 188 38.28 32.40 25.63
C GLN A 188 39.00 33.53 24.89
N GLU A 189 38.46 34.03 23.79
CA GLU A 189 39.01 35.19 23.07
C GLU A 189 38.98 36.46 23.93
N GLY A 190 37.86 36.69 24.64
CA GLY A 190 37.76 37.77 25.62
C GLY A 190 38.76 37.64 26.77
N LYS A 191 38.95 36.41 27.27
CA LYS A 191 39.94 36.10 28.31
C LYS A 191 41.37 36.34 27.83
N LEU A 192 41.71 35.88 26.62
CA LEU A 192 43.03 36.09 26.02
C LEU A 192 43.35 37.59 25.90
N LYS A 193 42.38 38.38 25.44
CA LYS A 193 42.54 39.84 25.35
C LYS A 193 42.84 40.47 26.72
N ALA A 194 42.10 40.10 27.76
CA ALA A 194 42.32 40.60 29.11
C ALA A 194 43.71 40.23 29.67
N LEU A 195 44.16 38.99 29.45
CA LEU A 195 45.49 38.53 29.88
C LEU A 195 46.63 39.28 29.15
N LEU A 196 46.47 39.55 27.86
CA LEU A 196 47.43 40.32 27.07
C LEU A 196 47.50 41.80 27.51
N GLU A 197 46.36 42.39 27.89
CA GLU A 197 46.32 43.74 28.47
C GLU A 197 47.03 43.80 29.83
N GLU A 198 46.91 42.75 30.65
CA GLU A 198 47.61 42.63 31.93
C GLU A 198 49.13 42.51 31.74
N LEU A 199 49.58 41.68 30.80
CA LEU A 199 50.98 41.57 30.41
C LEU A 199 51.56 42.92 29.96
N ALA A 200 50.80 43.68 29.16
CA ALA A 200 51.20 45.00 28.68
C ALA A 200 51.32 46.02 29.83
N LYS A 201 50.40 45.99 30.82
CA LYS A 201 50.46 46.86 32.02
C LYS A 201 51.68 46.59 32.90
N ASN A 202 52.17 45.35 32.90
CA ASN A 202 53.37 44.94 33.64
C ASN A 202 54.68 45.17 32.84
N GLY A 203 54.63 45.92 31.73
CA GLY A 203 55.83 46.23 30.94
C GLY A 203 56.40 45.04 30.16
N GLY A 204 55.61 43.99 29.95
CA GLY A 204 56.04 42.77 29.27
C GLY A 204 56.79 41.77 30.16
N ASP A 205 56.91 42.04 31.46
CA ASP A 205 57.47 41.11 32.45
C ASP A 205 56.32 40.29 33.07
N SER A 206 56.15 39.05 32.63
CA SER A 206 55.19 38.09 33.18
C SER A 206 55.83 37.15 34.20
N GLY A 207 55.07 36.83 35.25
CA GLY A 207 55.37 35.64 36.06
C GLY A 207 55.01 34.36 35.29
N ARG A 208 55.65 33.23 35.64
CA ARG A 208 55.41 31.91 35.00
C ARG A 208 53.93 31.51 34.93
N ASP A 209 53.13 31.92 35.91
CA ASP A 209 51.71 31.59 35.97
C ASP A 209 50.89 32.33 34.91
N LEU A 210 51.26 33.59 34.58
CA LEU A 210 50.57 34.37 33.55
C LEU A 210 50.91 33.84 32.16
N ASP A 211 52.17 33.46 31.92
CA ASP A 211 52.61 32.84 30.66
C ASP A 211 51.86 31.53 30.41
N LYS A 212 51.78 30.66 31.42
CA LYS A 212 51.04 29.39 31.34
C LYS A 212 49.56 29.62 31.01
N GLN A 213 48.90 30.58 31.67
CA GLN A 213 47.50 30.89 31.39
C GLN A 213 47.27 31.41 29.96
N ILE A 214 48.20 32.21 29.43
CA ILE A 214 48.16 32.67 28.05
C ILE A 214 48.33 31.50 27.08
N GLU A 215 49.30 30.61 27.31
CA GLU A 215 49.50 29.42 26.48
C GLU A 215 48.29 28.47 26.51
N ASP A 216 47.76 28.15 27.69
CA ASP A 216 46.58 27.29 27.85
C ASP A 216 45.35 27.88 27.14
N THR A 217 45.15 29.21 27.22
CA THR A 217 44.03 29.90 26.55
C THR A 217 44.21 29.90 25.03
N LYS A 218 45.43 30.13 24.53
CA LYS A 218 45.74 30.04 23.10
C LYS A 218 45.54 28.63 22.56
N ALA A 219 45.93 27.61 23.31
CA ALA A 219 45.72 26.21 22.93
C ALA A 219 44.22 25.89 22.79
N LYS A 220 43.38 26.36 23.73
CA LYS A 220 41.92 26.19 23.65
C LYS A 220 41.30 26.91 22.45
N ILE A 221 41.70 28.15 22.17
CA ILE A 221 41.23 28.88 21.00
C ILE A 221 41.63 28.14 19.72
N ALA A 222 42.87 27.65 19.62
CA ALA A 222 43.33 26.89 18.45
C ALA A 222 42.54 25.59 18.23
N LEU A 223 42.13 24.90 19.31
CA LEU A 223 41.25 23.73 19.22
C LEU A 223 39.85 24.11 18.70
N LEU A 224 39.29 25.18 19.24
CA LEU A 224 37.98 25.68 18.81
C LEU A 224 38.02 26.16 17.36
N ASP A 225 39.07 26.85 16.95
CA ASP A 225 39.29 27.25 15.55
C ASP A 225 39.33 26.03 14.63
N LYS A 226 40.00 24.94 15.04
CA LYS A 226 40.01 23.68 14.27
C LYS A 226 38.61 23.05 14.16
N ILE A 227 37.82 23.08 15.22
CA ILE A 227 36.43 22.57 15.21
C ILE A 227 35.58 23.38 14.22
N PHE A 228 35.70 24.72 14.26
CA PHE A 228 34.89 25.63 13.45
C PHE A 228 35.36 25.83 12.00
N GLN A 229 36.51 25.28 11.60
CA GLN A 229 36.93 25.28 10.20
C GLN A 229 35.90 24.55 9.32
N PRO A 230 35.65 25.00 8.08
CA PRO A 230 34.83 24.25 7.13
C PRO A 230 35.30 22.79 6.97
N VAL A 231 34.36 21.90 6.69
CA VAL A 231 34.68 20.49 6.38
C VAL A 231 34.87 20.36 4.87
N GLU A 232 36.14 20.34 4.45
CA GLU A 232 36.53 20.12 3.06
C GLU A 232 36.91 18.64 2.86
N ASP A 233 36.19 17.93 1.99
CA ASP A 233 36.45 16.53 1.66
C ASP A 233 35.97 16.23 0.23
N SER A 234 36.71 15.41 -0.52
CA SER A 234 36.35 15.03 -1.89
C SER A 234 35.00 14.31 -1.99
N PHE A 235 34.60 13.55 -0.96
CA PHE A 235 33.29 12.92 -0.91
C PHE A 235 32.17 13.97 -0.81
N ILE A 236 32.38 15.04 -0.03
CA ILE A 236 31.42 16.15 0.06
C ILE A 236 31.27 16.83 -1.31
N ASP A 237 32.38 17.05 -2.03
CA ASP A 237 32.36 17.61 -3.38
C ASP A 237 31.61 16.73 -4.39
N GLU A 238 31.81 15.41 -4.32
CA GLU A 238 31.08 14.44 -5.15
C GLU A 238 29.59 14.44 -4.85
N MET A 239 29.22 14.51 -3.56
CA MET A 239 27.83 14.58 -3.13
C MET A 239 27.15 15.88 -3.54
N ASN A 240 27.84 17.03 -3.44
CA ASN A 240 27.30 18.31 -3.91
C ASN A 240 27.04 18.28 -5.43
N LYS A 241 27.95 17.70 -6.23
CA LYS A 241 27.69 17.49 -7.68
C LYS A 241 26.48 16.62 -7.95
N LEU A 242 26.29 15.55 -7.18
CA LEU A 242 25.11 14.70 -7.28
C LEU A 242 23.82 15.47 -6.95
N LEU A 243 23.83 16.25 -5.88
CA LEU A 243 22.68 17.06 -5.46
C LEU A 243 22.33 18.15 -6.50
N ASP A 244 23.34 18.81 -7.08
CA ASP A 244 23.14 19.74 -8.21
C ASP A 244 22.58 19.03 -9.45
N GLY A 245 23.02 17.78 -9.69
CA GLY A 245 22.48 16.92 -10.74
C GLY A 245 21.00 16.64 -10.55
N TYR A 246 20.54 16.38 -9.32
CA TYR A 246 19.12 16.23 -9.01
C TYR A 246 18.33 17.52 -9.23
N ASP A 247 18.90 18.67 -8.86
CA ASP A 247 18.26 19.97 -9.14
C ASP A 247 18.07 20.17 -10.64
N ALA A 248 19.07 19.84 -11.45
CA ALA A 248 18.96 19.91 -12.91
C ALA A 248 17.85 18.98 -13.46
N ILE A 249 17.69 17.78 -12.91
CA ILE A 249 16.60 16.85 -13.26
C ILE A 249 15.24 17.45 -12.92
N ILE A 250 15.05 17.91 -11.69
CA ILE A 250 13.80 18.53 -11.23
C ILE A 250 13.43 19.70 -12.14
N GLN A 251 14.40 20.56 -12.45
CA GLN A 251 14.19 21.70 -13.34
C GLN A 251 13.80 21.28 -14.75
N GLN A 252 14.45 20.26 -15.31
CA GLN A 252 14.08 19.75 -16.62
C GLN A 252 12.65 19.17 -16.62
N LEU A 253 12.28 18.43 -15.58
CA LEU A 253 10.94 17.86 -15.43
C LEU A 253 9.87 18.96 -15.31
N ILE A 254 10.10 20.02 -14.53
CA ILE A 254 9.20 21.17 -14.40
C ILE A 254 9.03 21.89 -15.74
N ASN A 255 10.12 22.08 -16.49
CA ASN A 255 10.08 22.74 -17.79
C ASN A 255 9.35 21.91 -18.86
N GLN A 256 9.42 20.58 -18.75
CA GLN A 256 8.60 19.66 -19.51
C GLN A 256 7.18 19.62 -18.91
N LYS A 257 6.30 20.54 -19.34
CA LYS A 257 4.91 20.69 -18.84
C LYS A 257 4.02 19.41 -18.87
N THR A 258 4.50 18.32 -19.45
CA THR A 258 3.85 17.01 -19.52
C THR A 258 4.37 16.00 -18.49
N SER A 259 5.40 16.36 -17.71
CA SER A 259 5.97 15.48 -16.68
C SER A 259 4.98 15.26 -15.54
N SER A 260 4.96 14.04 -15.02
CA SER A 260 4.16 13.68 -13.84
C SER A 260 4.79 14.27 -12.57
N ASP A 261 3.96 14.84 -11.69
CA ASP A 261 4.36 15.28 -10.34
C ASP A 261 5.06 14.15 -9.55
N ARG A 262 4.72 12.88 -9.84
CA ARG A 262 5.36 11.72 -9.24
C ARG A 262 6.85 11.65 -9.55
N LEU A 263 7.28 11.99 -10.77
CA LEU A 263 8.71 11.98 -11.14
C LEU A 263 9.49 13.05 -10.39
N ILE A 264 8.89 14.24 -10.24
CA ILE A 264 9.48 15.35 -9.47
C ILE A 264 9.64 14.90 -8.01
N ASN A 265 8.59 14.34 -7.42
CA ASN A 265 8.61 13.87 -6.03
C ASN A 265 9.63 12.75 -5.82
N MET A 266 9.69 11.75 -6.71
CA MET A 266 10.69 10.68 -6.62
C MET A 266 12.12 11.22 -6.74
N THR A 267 12.36 12.21 -7.61
CA THR A 267 13.67 12.85 -7.70
C THR A 267 14.02 13.61 -6.42
N ALA A 268 13.06 14.32 -5.85
CA ALA A 268 13.22 15.04 -4.58
C ALA A 268 13.49 14.09 -3.40
N GLU A 269 12.82 12.94 -3.35
CA GLU A 269 13.09 11.87 -2.38
C GLU A 269 14.53 11.35 -2.51
N GLN A 270 14.99 11.05 -3.73
CA GLN A 270 16.37 10.61 -3.97
C GLN A 270 17.41 11.68 -3.60
N LYS A 271 17.10 12.95 -3.87
CA LYS A 271 17.91 14.11 -3.46
C LYS A 271 18.00 14.20 -1.93
N ALA A 272 16.88 14.06 -1.22
CA ALA A 272 16.85 14.12 0.24
C ALA A 272 17.70 13.01 0.87
N ILE A 273 17.64 11.79 0.33
CA ILE A 273 18.48 10.67 0.77
C ILE A 273 19.97 10.99 0.56
N ALA A 274 20.34 11.50 -0.63
CA ALA A 274 21.72 11.90 -0.92
C ALA A 274 22.21 13.02 0.02
N ARG A 275 21.35 14.00 0.33
CA ARG A 275 21.68 15.08 1.27
C ARG A 275 21.92 14.51 2.67
N ALA A 276 21.08 13.59 3.13
CA ALA A 276 21.25 12.92 4.41
C ALA A 276 22.55 12.11 4.49
N GLU A 277 22.96 11.43 3.41
CA GLU A 277 24.26 10.73 3.33
C GLU A 277 25.44 11.70 3.49
N ARG A 278 25.40 12.83 2.78
CA ARG A 278 26.42 13.89 2.90
C ARG A 278 26.47 14.47 4.31
N ASP A 279 25.31 14.81 4.88
CA ASP A 279 25.22 15.44 6.18
C ASP A 279 25.68 14.48 7.29
N ALA A 280 25.35 13.18 7.20
CA ALA A 280 25.86 12.15 8.11
C ALA A 280 27.39 12.07 8.07
N PHE A 281 28.00 12.06 6.88
CA PHE A 281 29.45 12.06 6.74
C PHE A 281 30.09 13.31 7.38
N ILE A 282 29.48 14.48 7.21
CA ILE A 282 29.98 15.72 7.82
C ILE A 282 29.89 15.66 9.34
N PHE A 283 28.77 15.20 9.91
CA PHE A 283 28.64 15.06 11.36
C PHE A 283 29.66 14.08 11.94
N ASP A 284 29.92 12.96 11.26
CA ASP A 284 30.97 12.02 11.64
C ASP A 284 32.36 12.70 11.69
N LYS A 285 32.68 13.52 10.67
CA LYS A 285 33.93 14.32 10.66
C LYS A 285 34.01 15.35 11.78
N LEU A 286 32.90 15.99 12.14
CA LEU A 286 32.86 16.93 13.27
C LEU A 286 33.03 16.21 14.61
N ILE A 287 32.45 15.02 14.76
CA ILE A 287 32.64 14.17 15.94
C ILE A 287 34.11 13.76 16.07
N GLU A 288 34.78 13.36 14.99
CA GLU A 288 36.23 13.10 14.97
C GLU A 288 37.03 14.30 15.51
N ARG A 289 36.74 15.53 15.03
CA ARG A 289 37.42 16.75 15.48
C ARG A 289 37.19 17.05 16.96
N ILE A 290 35.97 16.85 17.48
CA ILE A 290 35.67 17.06 18.90
C ILE A 290 36.33 16.00 19.78
N ASN A 291 36.42 14.74 19.33
CA ASN A 291 37.14 13.70 20.04
C ASN A 291 38.64 14.03 20.17
N GLU A 292 39.27 14.49 19.09
CA GLU A 292 40.66 14.99 19.14
C GLU A 292 40.82 16.16 20.10
N ALA A 293 39.88 17.11 20.11
CA ALA A 293 39.89 18.24 21.04
C ALA A 293 39.72 17.79 22.51
N THR A 294 38.96 16.72 22.75
CA THR A 294 38.72 16.15 24.09
C THR A 294 40.00 15.52 24.66
N GLU A 295 40.79 14.84 23.82
CA GLU A 295 42.09 14.30 24.22
C GLU A 295 43.05 15.41 24.67
N ILE A 296 43.12 16.50 23.91
CA ILE A 296 44.00 17.64 24.23
C ILE A 296 43.46 18.43 25.44
N ALA A 297 42.15 18.64 25.54
CA ALA A 297 41.53 19.29 26.69
C ALA A 297 41.77 18.51 28.01
N SER A 298 41.87 17.18 27.93
CA SER A 298 42.22 16.33 29.06
C SER A 298 43.65 16.58 29.55
N MET A 299 44.58 16.83 28.63
CA MET A 299 45.97 17.21 28.98
C MET A 299 46.07 18.60 29.63
N LEU A 300 45.10 19.48 29.37
CA LEU A 300 45.00 20.81 29.98
C LEU A 300 44.29 20.81 31.35
N GLU A 301 43.80 19.66 31.81
CA GLU A 301 43.06 19.48 33.08
C GLU A 301 41.83 20.41 33.23
N ASP A 302 41.21 20.82 32.11
CA ASP A 302 40.03 21.72 32.11
C ASP A 302 38.72 20.92 32.10
N GLY A 303 38.24 20.58 33.31
CA GLY A 303 36.99 19.84 33.49
C GLY A 303 35.74 20.56 32.96
N GLU A 304 35.72 21.90 32.95
CA GLU A 304 34.58 22.65 32.40
C GLU A 304 34.56 22.55 30.88
N PHE A 305 35.72 22.74 30.23
CA PHE A 305 35.84 22.60 28.79
C PHE A 305 35.51 21.18 28.33
N LEU A 306 36.00 20.16 29.04
CA LEU A 306 35.64 18.76 28.78
C LEU A 306 34.13 18.49 28.89
N SER A 307 33.46 19.04 29.90
CA SER A 307 32.00 18.89 30.04
C SER A 307 31.24 19.51 28.88
N ARG A 308 31.71 20.66 28.36
CA ARG A 308 31.07 21.34 27.23
C ARG A 308 31.32 20.61 25.91
N LEU A 309 32.53 20.08 25.70
CA LEU A 309 32.83 19.19 24.57
C LEU A 309 31.95 17.94 24.61
N GLY A 310 31.80 17.29 25.76
CA GLY A 310 30.94 16.11 25.92
C GLY A 310 29.45 16.38 25.67
N THR A 311 28.95 17.56 26.03
CA THR A 311 27.56 17.96 25.73
C THR A 311 27.36 18.14 24.23
N THR A 312 28.27 18.86 23.58
CA THR A 312 28.28 19.09 22.13
C THR A 312 28.38 17.78 21.35
N LEU A 313 29.23 16.85 21.81
CA LEU A 313 29.38 15.53 21.20
C LEU A 313 28.06 14.73 21.23
N ASN A 314 27.30 14.82 22.33
CA ASN A 314 25.98 14.18 22.40
C ASN A 314 25.00 14.79 21.39
N GLU A 315 24.99 16.11 21.21
CA GLU A 315 24.13 16.80 20.25
C GLU A 315 24.48 16.39 18.81
N LEU A 316 25.77 16.35 18.45
CA LEU A 316 26.22 15.87 17.15
C LEU A 316 25.88 14.38 16.92
N HIS A 317 26.03 13.52 17.92
CA HIS A 317 25.59 12.11 17.79
C HIS A 317 24.10 11.99 17.51
N GLN A 318 23.25 12.82 18.13
CA GLN A 318 21.82 12.84 17.82
C GLN A 318 21.53 13.34 16.40
N ALA A 319 22.28 14.34 15.93
CA ALA A 319 22.18 14.82 14.55
C ALA A 319 22.62 13.75 13.54
N LEU A 320 23.74 13.05 13.81
CA LEU A 320 24.23 11.92 13.01
C LEU A 320 23.17 10.81 12.91
N ILE A 321 22.61 10.37 14.04
CA ILE A 321 21.58 9.31 14.07
C ILE A 321 20.37 9.71 13.20
N LYS A 322 19.93 10.98 13.26
CA LYS A 322 18.82 11.48 12.43
C LYS A 322 19.18 11.50 10.95
N ALA A 323 20.42 11.86 10.60
CA ALA A 323 20.89 11.86 9.22
C ALA A 323 21.00 10.43 8.68
N GLU A 324 21.59 9.49 9.44
CA GLU A 324 21.67 8.07 9.08
C GLU A 324 20.29 7.43 8.91
N ALA A 325 19.33 7.75 9.79
CA ALA A 325 17.96 7.23 9.66
C ALA A 325 17.25 7.75 8.40
N ARG A 326 17.60 8.94 7.91
CA ARG A 326 17.05 9.53 6.68
C ARG A 326 17.74 9.02 5.42
N SER A 327 19.00 8.57 5.52
CA SER A 327 19.72 7.97 4.40
C SER A 327 19.48 6.46 4.27
N ASP A 328 18.96 5.81 5.31
CA ASP A 328 18.75 4.37 5.33
C ASP A 328 17.80 3.91 4.21
N ARG A 329 18.27 2.93 3.45
CA ARG A 329 17.50 2.27 2.40
C ARG A 329 17.23 0.85 2.84
N ALA A 330 15.96 0.47 2.86
CA ALA A 330 15.58 -0.91 3.10
C ALA A 330 16.36 -1.83 2.15
N LYS A 331 16.98 -2.88 2.70
CA LYS A 331 17.73 -3.84 1.89
C LYS A 331 16.76 -4.54 0.92
N PRO A 332 17.04 -4.52 -0.38
CA PRO A 332 16.14 -5.10 -1.38
C PRO A 332 16.09 -6.62 -1.23
N ASP A 333 14.90 -7.16 -0.95
CA ASP A 333 14.72 -8.60 -0.75
C ASP A 333 14.19 -9.28 -2.03
N GLN A 334 13.29 -8.61 -2.78
CA GLN A 334 12.73 -9.14 -4.02
C GLN A 334 13.54 -8.71 -5.26
N VAL A 335 13.37 -9.44 -6.37
CA VAL A 335 14.03 -9.09 -7.65
C VAL A 335 13.72 -7.68 -8.12
N LEU A 336 12.46 -7.23 -8.02
CA LEU A 336 12.06 -5.90 -8.46
C LEU A 336 12.64 -4.81 -7.55
N ASP A 337 12.73 -5.04 -6.24
CA ASP A 337 13.41 -4.13 -5.31
C ASP A 337 14.89 -3.96 -5.69
N LYS A 338 15.57 -5.06 -6.04
CA LYS A 338 16.97 -5.03 -6.45
C LYS A 338 17.15 -4.25 -7.73
N MET A 339 16.28 -4.49 -8.72
CA MET A 339 16.29 -3.72 -9.96
C MET A 339 16.00 -2.23 -9.73
N ALA A 340 15.07 -1.89 -8.82
CA ALA A 340 14.78 -0.51 -8.48
C ALA A 340 15.99 0.18 -7.82
N ASP A 341 16.72 -0.51 -6.94
CA ASP A 341 17.96 0.00 -6.37
C ASP A 341 19.03 0.15 -7.46
N GLU A 342 19.25 -0.85 -8.31
CA GLU A 342 20.19 -0.76 -9.44
C GLU A 342 19.88 0.44 -10.36
N PHE A 343 18.63 0.64 -10.76
CA PHE A 343 18.23 1.80 -11.57
C PHE A 343 18.39 3.12 -10.81
N SER A 344 18.15 3.14 -9.50
CA SER A 344 18.41 4.32 -8.67
C SER A 344 19.90 4.65 -8.58
N GLN A 345 20.78 3.63 -8.54
CA GLN A 345 22.23 3.82 -8.58
C GLN A 345 22.72 4.32 -9.95
N GLU A 346 22.16 3.82 -11.05
CA GLU A 346 22.47 4.32 -12.39
C GLU A 346 21.96 5.76 -12.60
N MET A 347 20.77 6.07 -12.07
CA MET A 347 20.26 7.45 -12.00
C MET A 347 21.23 8.34 -11.24
N ARG A 348 21.72 7.93 -10.07
CA ARG A 348 22.72 8.66 -9.27
C ARG A 348 23.98 8.96 -10.07
N LYS A 349 24.56 7.96 -10.73
CA LYS A 349 25.76 8.14 -11.58
C LYS A 349 25.51 9.12 -12.73
N SER A 350 24.35 9.01 -13.38
CA SER A 350 23.95 9.89 -14.47
C SER A 350 23.72 11.33 -13.98
N ALA A 351 23.12 11.51 -12.82
CA ALA A 351 22.92 12.82 -12.19
C ALA A 351 24.25 13.47 -11.83
N ALA A 352 25.15 12.74 -11.14
CA ALA A 352 26.48 13.24 -10.76
C ALA A 352 27.38 13.62 -11.95
N SER A 353 27.18 12.97 -13.10
CA SER A 353 27.89 13.30 -14.35
C SER A 353 27.22 14.40 -15.18
N GLY A 354 26.08 14.95 -14.73
CA GLY A 354 25.32 15.99 -15.44
C GLY A 354 24.54 15.47 -16.65
N ASN A 355 24.39 14.15 -16.83
CA ASN A 355 23.61 13.57 -17.92
C ASN A 355 22.12 13.47 -17.53
N VAL A 356 21.45 14.61 -17.55
CA VAL A 356 20.06 14.76 -17.08
C VAL A 356 19.09 13.85 -17.84
N ASN A 357 19.22 13.74 -19.16
CA ASN A 357 18.33 12.88 -19.97
C ASN A 357 18.47 11.40 -19.58
N LYS A 358 19.70 10.92 -19.39
CA LYS A 358 19.93 9.54 -18.97
C LYS A 358 19.40 9.29 -17.56
N ALA A 359 19.58 10.23 -16.65
CA ALA A 359 19.04 10.14 -15.31
C ALA A 359 17.50 10.08 -15.31
N ILE A 360 16.83 10.84 -16.19
CA ILE A 360 15.37 10.76 -16.38
C ILE A 360 14.96 9.39 -16.94
N GLU A 361 15.70 8.84 -17.91
CA GLU A 361 15.43 7.48 -18.41
C GLU A 361 15.53 6.41 -17.31
N ASP A 362 16.54 6.50 -16.45
CA ASP A 362 16.71 5.56 -15.34
C ASP A 362 15.64 5.76 -14.26
N LEU A 363 15.26 7.01 -13.97
CA LEU A 363 14.13 7.33 -13.10
C LEU A 363 12.79 6.76 -13.62
N LEU A 364 12.55 6.80 -14.93
CA LEU A 364 11.36 6.20 -15.54
C LEU A 364 11.30 4.69 -15.30
N LYS A 365 12.43 3.99 -15.23
CA LYS A 365 12.46 2.56 -14.88
C LYS A 365 12.10 2.33 -13.42
N VAL A 366 12.56 3.19 -12.51
CA VAL A 366 12.14 3.15 -11.09
C VAL A 366 10.64 3.41 -10.98
N LEU A 367 10.11 4.39 -11.72
CA LEU A 367 8.67 4.67 -11.77
C LEU A 367 7.87 3.49 -12.32
N ALA A 368 8.39 2.81 -13.35
CA ALA A 368 7.75 1.62 -13.88
C ALA A 368 7.66 0.52 -12.82
N ILE A 369 8.70 0.28 -12.01
CA ILE A 369 8.63 -0.67 -10.88
C ILE A 369 7.62 -0.22 -9.81
N ASP A 370 7.62 1.06 -9.43
CA ASP A 370 6.62 1.63 -8.51
C ASP A 370 5.19 1.39 -9.03
N SER A 371 4.97 1.54 -10.35
CA SER A 371 3.67 1.28 -10.97
C SER A 371 3.26 -0.20 -10.93
N LEU A 372 4.22 -1.13 -11.03
CA LEU A 372 3.97 -2.57 -10.89
C LEU A 372 3.42 -2.86 -9.50
N TYR A 373 4.10 -2.42 -8.44
CA TYR A 373 3.69 -2.63 -7.06
C TYR A 373 2.34 -1.99 -6.73
N ASN A 374 2.01 -0.88 -7.37
CA ASN A 374 0.74 -0.16 -7.19
C ASN A 374 -0.37 -0.61 -8.16
N ASN A 375 -0.15 -1.65 -8.97
CA ASN A 375 -1.08 -2.13 -10.00
C ASN A 375 -1.59 -1.03 -10.95
N ARG A 376 -0.74 -0.07 -11.28
CA ARG A 376 -1.00 1.00 -12.26
C ARG A 376 -0.27 0.68 -13.56
N ILE A 377 -0.86 1.06 -14.69
CA ILE A 377 -0.22 0.95 -16.01
C ILE A 377 0.03 2.38 -16.50
N LEU A 378 1.27 2.82 -16.42
CA LEU A 378 1.71 4.16 -16.84
C LEU A 378 2.45 4.10 -18.18
N ASP A 379 3.37 3.14 -18.31
CA ASP A 379 4.10 2.87 -19.55
C ASP A 379 4.15 1.35 -19.77
N LYS A 380 3.15 0.87 -20.51
CA LYS A 380 2.97 -0.56 -20.80
C LYS A 380 4.21 -1.20 -21.43
N GLU A 381 4.89 -0.50 -22.35
CA GLU A 381 6.03 -1.07 -23.07
C GLU A 381 7.25 -1.20 -22.15
N LEU A 382 7.54 -0.15 -21.39
CA LEU A 382 8.64 -0.16 -20.42
C LEU A 382 8.38 -1.16 -19.29
N GLU A 383 7.16 -1.20 -18.74
CA GLU A 383 6.76 -2.13 -17.68
C GLU A 383 6.91 -3.59 -18.14
N LEU A 384 6.47 -3.93 -19.35
CA LEU A 384 6.65 -5.28 -19.90
C LEU A 384 8.12 -5.65 -20.09
N LYS A 385 8.96 -4.70 -20.49
CA LYS A 385 10.41 -4.91 -20.59
C LYS A 385 11.04 -5.21 -19.23
N ILE A 386 10.65 -4.47 -18.19
CA ILE A 386 11.13 -4.68 -16.82
C ILE A 386 10.65 -6.03 -16.28
N ILE A 387 9.38 -6.38 -16.47
CA ILE A 387 8.85 -7.69 -16.07
C ILE A 387 9.63 -8.82 -16.75
N GLY A 388 9.92 -8.70 -18.05
CA GLY A 388 10.72 -9.69 -18.78
C GLY A 388 12.12 -9.89 -18.20
N LEU A 389 12.82 -8.79 -17.90
CA LEU A 389 14.14 -8.83 -17.25
C LEU A 389 14.08 -9.47 -15.86
N ALA A 390 13.08 -9.09 -15.05
CA ALA A 390 12.87 -9.66 -13.72
C ALA A 390 12.59 -11.17 -13.79
N MET A 391 11.74 -11.60 -14.72
CA MET A 391 11.43 -13.02 -14.94
C MET A 391 12.66 -13.82 -15.36
N GLU A 392 13.55 -13.24 -16.18
CA GLU A 392 14.82 -13.87 -16.56
C GLU A 392 15.75 -14.03 -15.35
N GLN A 393 15.88 -12.99 -14.52
CA GLN A 393 16.71 -13.01 -13.31
C GLN A 393 16.18 -14.02 -12.27
N VAL A 394 14.86 -14.06 -12.04
CA VAL A 394 14.19 -15.06 -11.19
C VAL A 394 14.41 -16.47 -11.75
N SER A 395 14.25 -16.64 -13.08
CA SER A 395 14.49 -17.93 -13.75
C SER A 395 15.94 -18.40 -13.57
N SER A 396 16.92 -17.50 -13.67
CA SER A 396 18.34 -17.86 -13.49
C SER A 396 18.68 -18.28 -12.05
N SER A 397 17.94 -17.73 -11.07
CA SER A 397 18.12 -18.01 -9.64
C SER A 397 17.55 -19.38 -9.22
N LEU A 398 16.77 -20.03 -10.08
CA LEU A 398 16.18 -21.36 -9.86
C LEU A 398 17.21 -22.47 -9.62
N GLN A 399 18.47 -22.28 -10.03
CA GLN A 399 19.53 -23.28 -9.86
C GLN A 399 20.29 -23.17 -8.51
N GLY A 400 20.01 -22.16 -7.68
CA GLY A 400 20.79 -21.90 -6.46
C GLY A 400 20.06 -21.32 -5.25
N GLN A 401 18.86 -20.73 -5.40
CA GLN A 401 18.08 -20.17 -4.28
C GLN A 401 16.97 -21.13 -3.81
N GLY A 402 16.44 -20.90 -2.61
CA GLY A 402 15.33 -21.70 -2.07
C GLY A 402 14.11 -21.65 -2.99
N THR A 403 13.70 -22.82 -3.51
CA THR A 403 12.64 -23.00 -4.52
C THR A 403 11.35 -22.23 -4.21
N ALA A 404 10.96 -22.15 -2.93
CA ALA A 404 9.77 -21.44 -2.50
C ALA A 404 9.82 -19.92 -2.75
N LYS A 405 10.98 -19.27 -2.57
CA LYS A 405 11.13 -17.83 -2.80
C LYS A 405 11.00 -17.51 -4.28
N VAL A 406 11.67 -18.31 -5.12
CA VAL A 406 11.67 -18.14 -6.58
C VAL A 406 10.27 -18.35 -7.17
N LEU A 407 9.54 -19.37 -6.69
CA LEU A 407 8.16 -19.62 -7.11
C LEU A 407 7.21 -18.46 -6.75
N ARG A 408 7.39 -17.86 -5.57
CA ARG A 408 6.59 -16.70 -5.12
C ARG A 408 6.86 -15.47 -5.97
N GLU A 409 8.12 -15.12 -6.18
CA GLU A 409 8.50 -13.96 -6.99
C GLU A 409 8.01 -14.12 -8.44
N MET A 410 8.10 -15.33 -9.01
CA MET A 410 7.57 -15.57 -10.35
C MET A 410 6.05 -15.45 -10.41
N GLU A 411 5.33 -15.89 -9.36
CA GLU A 411 3.88 -15.74 -9.29
C GLU A 411 3.47 -14.26 -9.32
N ASP A 412 4.15 -13.40 -8.57
CA ASP A 412 3.88 -11.96 -8.54
C ASP A 412 4.18 -11.33 -9.91
N LEU A 413 5.29 -11.71 -10.56
CA LEU A 413 5.63 -11.24 -11.90
C LEU A 413 4.60 -11.70 -12.96
N LEU A 414 4.10 -12.94 -12.88
CA LEU A 414 3.08 -13.44 -13.79
C LEU A 414 1.76 -12.66 -13.64
N LYS A 415 1.37 -12.30 -12.41
CA LYS A 415 0.21 -11.43 -12.17
C LYS A 415 0.40 -10.05 -12.79
N PHE A 416 1.57 -9.44 -12.59
CA PHE A 416 1.86 -8.15 -13.22
C PHE A 416 1.84 -8.24 -14.75
N TYR A 417 2.36 -9.32 -15.33
CA TYR A 417 2.36 -9.55 -16.76
C TYR A 417 0.93 -9.72 -17.29
N GLN A 418 0.09 -10.53 -16.64
CA GLN A 418 -1.30 -10.80 -17.02
C GLN A 418 -2.12 -9.52 -17.16
N LEU A 419 -1.96 -8.56 -16.24
CA LEU A 419 -2.67 -7.28 -16.27
C LEU A 419 -2.28 -6.39 -17.47
N ARG A 420 -1.17 -6.70 -18.14
CA ARG A 420 -0.55 -5.87 -19.17
C ARG A 420 -0.57 -6.50 -20.55
N VAL A 421 -1.10 -7.72 -20.72
CA VAL A 421 -1.14 -8.36 -22.04
C VAL A 421 -2.53 -8.90 -22.33
N ASP A 422 -2.77 -9.21 -23.60
CA ASP A 422 -3.95 -9.99 -23.97
C ASP A 422 -3.82 -11.46 -23.51
N PRO A 423 -4.93 -12.21 -23.44
CA PRO A 423 -4.91 -13.59 -22.97
C PRO A 423 -4.00 -14.53 -23.79
N GLU A 424 -3.79 -14.27 -25.08
CA GLU A 424 -2.95 -15.10 -25.96
C GLU A 424 -1.47 -14.94 -25.60
N ALA A 425 -1.02 -13.70 -25.45
CA ALA A 425 0.33 -13.38 -25.00
C ALA A 425 0.59 -13.91 -23.57
N TYR A 426 -0.40 -13.83 -22.68
CA TYR A 426 -0.29 -14.41 -21.34
C TYR A 426 -0.16 -15.92 -21.36
N ALA A 427 -1.00 -16.61 -22.15
CA ALA A 427 -0.95 -18.06 -22.31
C ALA A 427 0.42 -18.53 -22.81
N LYS A 428 0.99 -17.82 -23.80
CA LYS A 428 2.34 -18.12 -24.29
C LYS A 428 3.41 -17.98 -23.21
N MET A 429 3.36 -16.92 -22.40
CA MET A 429 4.30 -16.73 -21.28
C MET A 429 4.16 -17.83 -20.22
N LEU A 430 2.92 -18.20 -19.88
CA LEU A 430 2.65 -19.32 -18.96
C LEU A 430 3.20 -20.64 -19.49
N GLU A 431 3.06 -20.90 -20.79
CA GLU A 431 3.60 -22.10 -21.45
C GLU A 431 5.13 -22.15 -21.40
N ASP A 432 5.80 -21.02 -21.69
CA ASP A 432 7.27 -20.91 -21.58
C ASP A 432 7.74 -21.15 -20.13
N TRP A 433 7.02 -20.60 -19.14
CA TRP A 433 7.30 -20.83 -17.73
C TRP A 433 7.09 -22.27 -17.29
N LEU A 434 5.97 -22.90 -17.69
CA LEU A 434 5.69 -24.30 -17.43
C LEU A 434 6.76 -25.23 -17.98
N ASN A 435 7.25 -24.95 -19.19
CA ASN A 435 8.33 -25.73 -19.80
C ASN A 435 9.62 -25.62 -18.96
N LYS A 436 9.94 -24.44 -18.42
CA LYS A 436 11.06 -24.27 -17.47
C LYS A 436 10.83 -25.05 -16.18
N LEU A 437 9.63 -25.00 -15.61
CA LEU A 437 9.28 -25.77 -14.40
C LEU A 437 9.41 -27.28 -14.60
N ARG A 438 8.90 -27.81 -15.71
CA ARG A 438 8.93 -29.24 -16.05
C ARG A 438 10.34 -29.77 -16.31
N ALA A 439 11.23 -28.91 -16.80
CA ALA A 439 12.64 -29.27 -16.99
C ALA A 439 13.38 -29.46 -15.65
N MET A 440 12.81 -28.98 -14.54
CA MET A 440 13.40 -29.16 -13.21
C MET A 440 13.00 -30.51 -12.60
N GLN A 441 13.98 -31.22 -12.05
CA GLN A 441 13.72 -32.30 -11.09
C GLN A 441 13.53 -31.64 -9.71
N GLY A 442 12.35 -31.70 -9.11
CA GLY A 442 12.10 -30.90 -7.90
C GLY A 442 10.89 -31.28 -7.04
N SER A 443 10.96 -30.78 -5.80
CA SER A 443 10.07 -30.93 -4.65
C SER A 443 8.57 -30.85 -4.94
N ASP A 444 7.73 -31.31 -4.01
CA ASP A 444 6.27 -31.23 -4.11
C ASP A 444 5.75 -29.82 -4.45
N GLN A 445 6.38 -28.76 -3.93
CA GLN A 445 6.04 -27.36 -4.30
C GLN A 445 6.17 -27.03 -5.79
N VAL A 446 7.15 -27.63 -6.49
CA VAL A 446 7.33 -27.46 -7.94
C VAL A 446 6.22 -28.21 -8.68
N ARG A 447 5.86 -29.40 -8.21
CA ARG A 447 4.75 -30.18 -8.78
C ARG A 447 3.42 -29.46 -8.62
N ASP A 448 3.15 -28.91 -7.44
CA ASP A 448 1.94 -28.12 -7.17
C ASP A 448 1.86 -26.88 -8.07
N SER A 449 3.00 -26.22 -8.28
CA SER A 449 3.09 -25.06 -9.19
C SER A 449 2.87 -25.46 -10.65
N ILE A 450 3.42 -26.61 -11.09
CA ILE A 450 3.18 -27.14 -12.43
C ILE A 450 1.68 -27.44 -12.63
N ASP A 451 1.03 -28.09 -11.67
CA ASP A 451 -0.40 -28.40 -11.75
C ASP A 451 -1.25 -27.12 -11.82
N LYS A 452 -0.99 -26.15 -10.94
CA LYS A 452 -1.66 -24.84 -10.92
C LYS A 452 -1.55 -24.12 -12.27
N TYR A 453 -0.34 -23.92 -12.77
CA TYR A 453 -0.13 -23.18 -14.01
C TYR A 453 -0.62 -23.95 -15.24
N ALA A 454 -0.54 -25.28 -15.24
CA ALA A 454 -1.03 -26.09 -16.35
C ALA A 454 -2.56 -26.04 -16.44
N LYS A 455 -3.28 -26.04 -15.32
CA LYS A 455 -4.73 -25.81 -15.28
C LYS A 455 -5.09 -24.41 -15.78
N GLU A 456 -4.36 -23.39 -15.36
CA GLU A 456 -4.59 -22.02 -15.83
C GLU A 456 -4.34 -21.87 -17.35
N LEU A 457 -3.25 -22.45 -17.86
CA LEU A 457 -2.97 -22.48 -19.30
C LEU A 457 -4.06 -23.24 -20.07
N ALA A 458 -4.52 -24.37 -19.54
CA ALA A 458 -5.59 -25.15 -20.14
C ALA A 458 -6.90 -24.35 -20.22
N ARG A 459 -7.25 -23.61 -19.16
CA ARG A 459 -8.39 -22.69 -19.15
C ARG A 459 -8.27 -21.62 -20.23
N LEU A 460 -7.14 -20.94 -20.33
CA LEU A 460 -6.92 -19.89 -21.34
C LEU A 460 -7.00 -20.44 -22.77
N LYS A 461 -6.43 -21.63 -23.02
CA LYS A 461 -6.51 -22.31 -24.31
C LYS A 461 -7.93 -22.80 -24.63
N ALA A 462 -8.69 -23.21 -23.62
CA ALA A 462 -10.09 -23.61 -23.77
C ALA A 462 -11.00 -22.43 -24.11
N GLU A 463 -10.82 -21.29 -23.45
CA GLU A 463 -11.54 -20.04 -23.75
C GLU A 463 -11.29 -19.58 -25.20
N ALA A 464 -10.09 -19.83 -25.74
CA ALA A 464 -9.75 -19.55 -27.13
C ALA A 464 -10.22 -20.64 -28.14
N SER A 465 -10.76 -21.77 -27.67
CA SER A 465 -11.16 -22.89 -28.53
C SER A 465 -12.50 -22.61 -29.24
N PRO A 466 -12.58 -22.74 -30.58
CA PRO A 466 -13.83 -22.57 -31.34
C PRO A 466 -14.96 -23.52 -30.90
N GLU A 467 -14.62 -24.72 -30.44
CA GLU A 467 -15.58 -25.74 -30.01
C GLU A 467 -16.21 -25.41 -28.66
N VAL A 468 -15.40 -24.87 -27.74
CA VAL A 468 -15.86 -24.38 -26.42
C VAL A 468 -16.70 -23.11 -26.61
N ALA A 469 -16.23 -22.16 -27.44
CA ALA A 469 -16.98 -20.95 -27.77
C ALA A 469 -18.35 -21.25 -28.39
N LYS A 470 -18.42 -22.25 -29.29
CA LYS A 470 -19.69 -22.70 -29.87
C LYS A 470 -20.62 -23.30 -28.82
N SER A 471 -20.09 -24.12 -27.92
CA SER A 471 -20.88 -24.77 -26.86
C SER A 471 -21.41 -23.75 -25.84
N MET A 472 -20.58 -22.76 -25.48
CA MET A 472 -21.00 -21.62 -24.65
C MET A 472 -22.06 -20.76 -25.34
N SER A 473 -21.93 -20.49 -26.64
CA SER A 473 -22.93 -19.73 -27.41
C SER A 473 -24.28 -20.46 -27.47
N ASP A 474 -24.28 -21.79 -27.61
CA ASP A 474 -25.51 -22.59 -27.58
C ASP A 474 -26.18 -22.56 -26.19
N LEU A 475 -25.40 -22.56 -25.10
CA LEU A 475 -25.92 -22.39 -23.74
C LEU A 475 -26.48 -20.99 -23.50
N GLU A 476 -25.80 -19.95 -23.97
CA GLU A 476 -26.26 -18.57 -23.87
C GLU A 476 -27.57 -18.37 -24.64
N ARG A 477 -27.70 -18.99 -25.83
CA ARG A 477 -28.96 -19.00 -26.59
C ARG A 477 -30.09 -19.69 -25.83
N LEU A 478 -29.83 -20.84 -25.21
CA LEU A 478 -30.82 -21.55 -24.39
C LEU A 478 -31.21 -20.71 -23.16
N SER A 479 -30.25 -20.10 -22.48
CA SER A 479 -30.49 -19.21 -21.35
C SER A 479 -31.37 -18.01 -21.72
N ASN A 480 -31.03 -17.32 -22.81
CA ASN A 480 -31.81 -16.18 -23.32
C ASN A 480 -33.22 -16.59 -23.78
N LEU A 481 -33.36 -17.78 -24.39
CA LEU A 481 -34.66 -18.34 -24.74
C LEU A 481 -35.51 -18.59 -23.50
N MET A 482 -34.93 -19.19 -22.46
CA MET A 482 -35.63 -19.43 -21.19
C MET A 482 -36.07 -18.12 -20.54
N ALA A 483 -35.20 -17.10 -20.50
CA ALA A 483 -35.55 -15.78 -19.96
C ALA A 483 -36.73 -15.15 -20.72
N THR A 484 -36.71 -15.24 -22.05
CA THR A 484 -37.79 -14.75 -22.92
C THR A 484 -39.10 -15.51 -22.67
N LEU A 485 -39.04 -16.84 -22.57
CA LEU A 485 -40.21 -17.67 -22.28
C LEU A 485 -40.76 -17.39 -20.88
N GLN A 486 -39.92 -17.14 -19.89
CA GLN A 486 -40.35 -16.75 -18.54
C GLN A 486 -41.09 -15.42 -18.54
N GLU A 487 -40.57 -14.40 -19.23
CA GLU A 487 -41.25 -13.10 -19.37
C GLU A 487 -42.62 -13.22 -20.06
N GLN A 488 -42.69 -14.04 -21.12
CA GLN A 488 -43.94 -14.35 -21.80
C GLN A 488 -44.92 -15.09 -20.88
N TYR A 489 -44.43 -16.03 -20.06
CA TYR A 489 -45.24 -16.76 -19.10
C TYR A 489 -45.89 -15.82 -18.08
N PHE A 490 -45.13 -14.87 -17.53
CA PHE A 490 -45.66 -13.86 -16.60
C PHE A 490 -46.68 -12.94 -17.27
N THR A 491 -46.41 -12.49 -18.50
CA THR A 491 -47.35 -11.66 -19.26
C THR A 491 -48.66 -12.40 -19.56
N ALA A 492 -48.59 -13.71 -19.86
CA ALA A 492 -49.77 -14.56 -20.05
C ALA A 492 -50.53 -14.79 -18.73
N ALA A 493 -49.81 -14.94 -17.61
CA ALA A 493 -50.39 -15.07 -16.27
C ALA A 493 -51.18 -13.83 -15.86
N GLU A 494 -50.63 -12.64 -16.08
CA GLU A 494 -51.28 -11.35 -15.79
C GLU A 494 -52.57 -11.15 -16.60
N ARG A 495 -52.60 -11.67 -17.83
CA ARG A 495 -53.78 -11.60 -18.73
C ARG A 495 -54.80 -12.70 -18.47
N GLY A 496 -54.49 -13.68 -17.61
CA GLY A 496 -55.35 -14.84 -17.34
C GLY A 496 -55.52 -15.79 -18.54
N ASP A 497 -54.57 -15.79 -19.48
CA ASP A 497 -54.63 -16.63 -20.68
C ASP A 497 -54.08 -18.04 -20.39
N SER A 498 -54.97 -18.95 -20.01
CA SER A 498 -54.62 -20.33 -19.64
C SER A 498 -54.04 -21.15 -20.79
N VAL A 499 -54.37 -20.81 -22.04
CA VAL A 499 -53.87 -21.55 -23.22
C VAL A 499 -52.43 -21.13 -23.52
N ALA A 500 -52.16 -19.82 -23.52
CA ALA A 500 -50.80 -19.31 -23.67
C ALA A 500 -49.89 -19.77 -22.52
N LEU A 501 -50.39 -19.80 -21.28
CA LEU A 501 -49.64 -20.32 -20.13
C LEU A 501 -49.18 -21.76 -20.32
N GLN A 502 -50.07 -22.64 -20.78
CA GLN A 502 -49.72 -24.04 -20.99
C GLN A 502 -48.70 -24.20 -22.13
N GLN A 503 -48.86 -23.48 -23.23
CA GLN A 503 -47.92 -23.52 -24.36
C GLN A 503 -46.52 -23.03 -23.98
N ILE A 504 -46.44 -21.91 -23.24
CA ILE A 504 -45.17 -21.35 -22.79
C ILE A 504 -44.52 -22.27 -21.76
N LYS A 505 -45.30 -22.91 -20.89
CA LYS A 505 -44.81 -23.93 -19.96
C LYS A 505 -44.20 -25.13 -20.70
N ASP A 506 -44.88 -25.67 -21.71
CA ASP A 506 -44.36 -26.80 -22.50
C ASP A 506 -43.04 -26.43 -23.22
N GLN A 507 -42.91 -25.18 -23.69
CA GLN A 507 -41.68 -24.64 -24.28
C GLN A 507 -40.56 -24.49 -23.24
N LEU A 508 -40.89 -24.03 -22.04
CA LEU A 508 -39.95 -23.89 -20.93
C LEU A 508 -39.44 -25.26 -20.45
N ASP A 509 -40.33 -26.24 -20.33
CA ASP A 509 -39.99 -27.63 -20.00
C ASP A 509 -39.10 -28.27 -21.07
N SER A 510 -39.36 -27.96 -22.35
CA SER A 510 -38.51 -28.41 -23.47
C SER A 510 -37.12 -27.75 -23.45
N ALA A 511 -37.05 -26.43 -23.20
CA ALA A 511 -35.78 -25.72 -23.09
C ALA A 511 -34.95 -26.20 -21.89
N ASN A 512 -35.60 -26.43 -20.74
CA ASN A 512 -34.98 -27.03 -19.55
C ASN A 512 -34.45 -28.44 -19.83
N SER A 513 -35.21 -29.27 -20.54
CA SER A 513 -34.78 -30.64 -20.90
C SER A 513 -33.56 -30.62 -21.84
N LEU A 514 -33.50 -29.67 -22.77
CA LEU A 514 -32.34 -29.48 -23.65
C LEU A 514 -31.11 -28.99 -22.90
N LEU A 515 -31.28 -28.02 -22.00
CA LEU A 515 -30.20 -27.55 -21.12
C LEU A 515 -29.68 -28.71 -20.26
N GLN A 516 -30.58 -29.50 -19.68
CA GLN A 516 -30.24 -30.65 -18.86
C GLN A 516 -29.48 -31.70 -19.66
N ALA A 517 -29.97 -32.09 -20.83
CA ALA A 517 -29.29 -33.07 -21.69
C ALA A 517 -27.87 -32.60 -22.10
N ARG A 518 -27.67 -31.28 -22.28
CA ARG A 518 -26.35 -30.70 -22.55
C ARG A 518 -25.43 -30.77 -21.34
N GLN A 519 -25.93 -30.48 -20.14
CA GLN A 519 -25.17 -30.60 -18.90
C GLN A 519 -24.82 -32.06 -18.59
N ASP A 520 -25.74 -33.00 -18.79
CA ASP A 520 -25.52 -34.43 -18.56
C ASP A 520 -24.45 -34.97 -19.53
N GLN A 521 -24.53 -34.57 -20.80
CA GLN A 521 -23.52 -34.92 -21.80
C GLN A 521 -22.14 -34.36 -21.43
N ALA A 522 -22.08 -33.09 -21.03
CA ALA A 522 -20.82 -32.46 -20.61
C ALA A 522 -20.23 -33.13 -19.36
N ALA A 523 -21.07 -33.54 -18.40
CA ALA A 523 -20.64 -34.27 -17.20
C ALA A 523 -20.09 -35.66 -17.55
N GLN A 524 -20.74 -36.38 -18.46
CA GLN A 524 -20.28 -37.68 -18.92
C GLN A 524 -18.97 -37.58 -19.70
N ASP A 525 -18.84 -36.58 -20.58
CA ASP A 525 -17.61 -36.32 -21.33
C ASP A 525 -16.47 -35.92 -20.37
N TYR A 526 -16.75 -35.09 -19.36
CA TYR A 526 -15.77 -34.70 -18.34
C TYR A 526 -15.28 -35.91 -17.53
N LYS A 527 -16.19 -36.81 -17.12
CA LYS A 527 -15.82 -38.07 -16.46
C LYS A 527 -14.89 -38.94 -17.33
N ASN A 528 -15.22 -39.11 -18.60
CA ASN A 528 -14.40 -39.88 -19.53
C ASN A 528 -12.99 -39.28 -19.70
N LEU A 529 -12.90 -37.95 -19.76
CA LEU A 529 -11.61 -37.24 -19.82
C LEU A 529 -10.81 -37.43 -18.53
N LEU A 530 -11.45 -37.37 -17.37
CA LEU A 530 -10.78 -37.56 -16.09
C LEU A 530 -10.19 -38.98 -15.93
N GLU A 531 -10.93 -40.02 -16.35
CA GLU A 531 -10.41 -41.40 -16.40
C GLU A 531 -9.17 -41.50 -17.29
N ARG A 532 -9.21 -40.83 -18.44
CA ARG A 532 -8.07 -40.77 -19.37
C ARG A 532 -6.90 -39.94 -18.82
N GLN A 533 -7.17 -38.87 -18.08
CA GLN A 533 -6.15 -38.09 -17.36
C GLN A 533 -5.39 -38.98 -16.38
N ASN A 534 -6.10 -39.75 -15.56
CA ASN A 534 -5.52 -40.69 -14.60
C ASN A 534 -4.68 -41.77 -15.29
N SER A 535 -5.14 -42.29 -16.43
CA SER A 535 -4.38 -43.24 -17.24
C SER A 535 -3.07 -42.65 -17.77
N LEU A 536 -3.14 -41.43 -18.33
CA LEU A 536 -1.96 -40.72 -18.85
C LEU A 536 -0.98 -40.35 -17.75
N ALA A 537 -1.45 -39.90 -16.58
CA ALA A 537 -0.60 -39.60 -15.43
C ALA A 537 0.17 -40.84 -14.95
N ASN A 538 -0.50 -42.00 -14.89
CA ASN A 538 0.15 -43.27 -14.54
C ASN A 538 1.18 -43.70 -15.61
N ARG A 539 0.87 -43.53 -16.90
CA ARG A 539 1.82 -43.78 -18.00
C ARG A 539 3.03 -42.86 -17.92
N LEU A 540 2.83 -41.58 -17.61
CA LEU A 540 3.88 -40.59 -17.45
C LEU A 540 4.84 -40.95 -16.31
N ALA A 541 4.29 -41.39 -15.17
CA ALA A 541 5.06 -41.85 -14.02
C ALA A 541 5.90 -43.10 -14.33
N GLY A 542 5.40 -43.99 -15.21
CA GLY A 542 6.09 -45.21 -15.64
C GLY A 542 7.06 -45.04 -16.82
N ALA A 543 7.03 -43.91 -17.53
CA ALA A 543 7.83 -43.69 -18.73
C ALA A 543 9.32 -43.48 -18.38
N THR A 544 10.22 -44.14 -19.12
CA THR A 544 11.68 -44.07 -18.89
C THR A 544 12.41 -43.21 -19.92
N ASN A 545 11.84 -43.03 -21.12
CA ASN A 545 12.39 -42.22 -22.21
C ASN A 545 11.83 -40.79 -22.19
N ALA A 546 12.68 -39.79 -22.43
CA ALA A 546 12.30 -38.38 -22.53
C ALA A 546 11.30 -38.09 -23.66
N ASN A 547 11.39 -38.79 -24.80
CA ASN A 547 10.46 -38.63 -25.91
C ASN A 547 9.06 -39.13 -25.55
N ASP A 548 8.97 -40.28 -24.87
CA ASP A 548 7.69 -40.85 -24.44
C ASP A 548 7.06 -39.99 -23.35
N LYS A 549 7.86 -39.47 -22.41
CA LYS A 549 7.39 -38.49 -21.41
C LYS A 549 6.82 -37.24 -22.06
N LYS A 550 7.50 -36.69 -23.06
CA LYS A 550 7.03 -35.51 -23.80
C LYS A 550 5.72 -35.80 -24.51
N LEU A 551 5.62 -36.90 -25.25
CA LEU A 551 4.39 -37.28 -25.96
C LEU A 551 3.20 -37.46 -25.01
N ILE A 552 3.40 -38.16 -23.89
CA ILE A 552 2.36 -38.37 -22.87
C ILE A 552 1.96 -37.04 -22.22
N GLN A 553 2.92 -36.13 -22.01
CA GLN A 553 2.66 -34.80 -21.48
C GLN A 553 1.85 -33.95 -22.47
N ASP A 554 2.19 -33.96 -23.76
CA ASP A 554 1.44 -33.27 -24.81
C ASP A 554 -0.01 -33.79 -24.89
N GLU A 555 -0.20 -35.11 -24.76
CA GLU A 555 -1.54 -35.74 -24.67
C GLU A 555 -2.30 -35.27 -23.42
N LEU A 556 -1.62 -35.14 -22.28
CA LEU A 556 -2.21 -34.71 -21.02
C LEU A 556 -2.60 -33.21 -21.06
N ASP A 557 -1.76 -32.37 -21.67
CA ASP A 557 -2.03 -30.95 -21.86
C ASP A 557 -3.25 -30.73 -22.79
N GLN A 558 -3.34 -31.47 -23.90
CA GLN A 558 -4.53 -31.44 -24.77
C GLN A 558 -5.79 -31.88 -24.04
N LEU A 559 -5.67 -32.91 -23.20
CA LEU A 559 -6.79 -33.42 -22.41
C LEU A 559 -7.26 -32.39 -21.38
N MET A 560 -6.34 -31.67 -20.73
CA MET A 560 -6.72 -30.60 -19.79
C MET A 560 -7.44 -29.45 -20.46
N VAL A 561 -7.09 -29.09 -21.70
CA VAL A 561 -7.82 -28.08 -22.49
C VAL A 561 -9.26 -28.54 -22.75
N GLN A 562 -9.46 -29.80 -23.09
CA GLN A 562 -10.80 -30.37 -23.29
C GLN A 562 -11.61 -30.35 -21.99
N MET A 563 -10.97 -30.72 -20.87
CA MET A 563 -11.60 -30.67 -19.55
C MET A 563 -12.03 -29.25 -19.19
N ALA A 564 -11.13 -28.27 -19.27
CA ALA A 564 -11.44 -26.87 -18.97
C ALA A 564 -12.56 -26.30 -19.85
N GLY A 565 -12.67 -26.75 -21.11
CA GLY A 565 -13.79 -26.42 -21.98
C GLY A 565 -15.14 -26.93 -21.49
N LEU A 566 -15.17 -28.12 -20.89
CA LEU A 566 -16.37 -28.71 -20.27
C LEU A 566 -16.66 -28.11 -18.89
N GLU A 567 -15.64 -27.67 -18.14
CA GLU A 567 -15.82 -26.98 -16.85
C GLU A 567 -16.67 -25.71 -17.00
N ASN A 568 -16.49 -24.96 -18.09
CA ASN A 568 -17.30 -23.77 -18.41
C ASN A 568 -18.78 -24.09 -18.74
N ILE A 569 -19.10 -25.34 -19.04
CA ILE A 569 -20.46 -25.82 -19.38
C ILE A 569 -21.18 -26.36 -18.14
N LEU A 570 -20.43 -26.85 -17.16
CA LEU A 570 -20.96 -27.42 -15.91
C LEU A 570 -21.25 -26.30 -14.89
N ASP A 571 -22.37 -26.39 -14.18
CA ASP A 571 -22.62 -25.54 -13.02
C ASP A 571 -21.53 -25.77 -11.97
N GLY A 572 -21.03 -24.71 -11.31
CA GLY A 572 -19.92 -24.77 -10.37
C GLY A 572 -20.13 -25.74 -9.21
N LYS A 573 -21.39 -25.98 -8.78
CA LYS A 573 -21.72 -27.01 -7.79
C LYS A 573 -21.53 -28.44 -8.32
N ASN A 574 -21.80 -28.65 -9.61
CA ASN A 574 -21.74 -29.94 -10.28
C ASN A 574 -20.27 -30.33 -10.57
N LEU A 575 -19.46 -29.35 -10.96
CA LEU A 575 -18.02 -29.52 -11.18
C LEU A 575 -17.27 -29.86 -9.88
N ILE A 576 -17.51 -29.11 -8.81
CA ILE A 576 -16.94 -29.38 -7.48
C ILE A 576 -17.35 -30.78 -6.99
N GLY A 577 -18.60 -31.16 -7.26
CA GLY A 577 -19.10 -32.49 -6.90
C GLY A 577 -18.38 -33.63 -7.62
N LEU A 578 -18.09 -33.49 -8.91
CA LEU A 578 -17.37 -34.51 -9.69
C LEU A 578 -15.86 -34.55 -9.35
N GLN A 579 -15.21 -33.38 -9.23
CA GLN A 579 -13.79 -33.30 -8.84
C GLN A 579 -13.53 -33.87 -7.44
N ASN A 580 -14.42 -33.58 -6.47
CA ASN A 580 -14.31 -34.13 -5.12
C ASN A 580 -14.53 -35.63 -5.10
N LEU A 581 -15.39 -36.18 -5.96
CA LEU A 581 -15.67 -37.61 -5.98
C LEU A 581 -14.41 -38.41 -6.35
N ASP A 582 -13.70 -38.00 -7.38
CA ASP A 582 -12.48 -38.71 -7.79
C ASP A 582 -11.30 -38.45 -6.87
N GLN A 583 -11.19 -37.24 -6.29
CA GLN A 583 -10.22 -36.98 -5.22
C GLN A 583 -10.45 -37.91 -4.03
N LEU A 584 -11.70 -38.05 -3.57
CA LEU A 584 -12.05 -38.97 -2.48
C LEU A 584 -11.81 -40.44 -2.86
N LYS A 585 -12.06 -40.85 -4.10
CA LYS A 585 -11.73 -42.22 -4.57
C LYS A 585 -10.22 -42.46 -4.54
N GLN A 586 -9.42 -41.50 -4.98
CA GLN A 586 -7.97 -41.60 -4.98
C GLN A 586 -7.41 -41.56 -3.55
N ASP A 587 -7.94 -40.72 -2.67
CA ASP A 587 -7.57 -40.66 -1.26
C ASP A 587 -7.94 -41.94 -0.52
N LEU A 588 -9.07 -42.57 -0.85
CA LEU A 588 -9.46 -43.86 -0.28
C LEU A 588 -8.46 -44.93 -0.70
N LYS A 589 -8.13 -44.99 -1.99
CA LYS A 589 -7.12 -45.92 -2.52
C LYS A 589 -5.74 -45.70 -1.87
N ASN A 590 -5.33 -44.45 -1.70
CA ASN A 590 -4.07 -44.08 -1.06
C ASN A 590 -4.06 -44.48 0.42
N ALA A 591 -5.13 -44.18 1.17
CA ALA A 591 -5.27 -44.52 2.58
C ALA A 591 -5.25 -46.05 2.79
N LEU A 592 -5.99 -46.80 1.98
CA LEU A 592 -5.98 -48.26 1.99
C LEU A 592 -4.61 -48.83 1.62
N SER A 593 -3.87 -48.20 0.72
CA SER A 593 -2.51 -48.64 0.36
C SER A 593 -1.48 -48.37 1.46
N ARG A 594 -1.69 -47.33 2.28
CA ARG A 594 -0.84 -46.95 3.42
C ARG A 594 -1.23 -47.58 4.75
N ASP A 595 -2.25 -48.44 4.76
CA ASP A 595 -2.83 -49.02 5.97
C ASP A 595 -3.35 -47.95 6.99
N ASP A 596 -3.72 -46.76 6.50
CA ASP A 596 -4.24 -45.66 7.34
C ASP A 596 -5.78 -45.75 7.47
N MET A 597 -6.22 -46.49 8.48
CA MET A 597 -7.64 -46.77 8.71
C MET A 597 -8.46 -45.53 9.08
N THR A 598 -7.85 -44.56 9.76
CA THR A 598 -8.57 -43.35 10.22
C THR A 598 -8.85 -42.43 9.03
N THR A 599 -7.89 -42.30 8.13
CA THR A 599 -8.08 -41.54 6.88
C THR A 599 -9.04 -42.27 5.95
N ALA A 600 -8.95 -43.61 5.83
CA ALA A 600 -9.86 -44.41 5.01
C ALA A 600 -11.34 -44.25 5.45
N ASP A 601 -11.61 -44.26 6.76
CA ASP A 601 -12.96 -44.06 7.30
C ASP A 601 -13.52 -42.67 6.97
N LYS A 602 -12.75 -41.60 7.23
CA LYS A 602 -13.17 -40.22 6.93
C LYS A 602 -13.41 -39.99 5.44
N VAL A 603 -12.53 -40.54 4.59
CA VAL A 603 -12.65 -40.39 3.13
C VAL A 603 -13.86 -41.17 2.61
N ALA A 604 -14.12 -42.38 3.13
CA ALA A 604 -15.29 -43.16 2.76
C ALA A 604 -16.60 -42.49 3.19
N GLN A 605 -16.64 -41.88 4.37
CA GLN A 605 -17.78 -41.06 4.80
C GLN A 605 -17.99 -39.87 3.86
N GLY A 606 -16.92 -39.14 3.53
CA GLY A 606 -16.95 -38.03 2.57
C GLY A 606 -17.49 -38.45 1.19
N LEU A 607 -17.16 -39.67 0.74
CA LEU A 607 -17.66 -40.22 -0.52
C LEU A 607 -19.17 -40.48 -0.47
N VAL A 608 -19.68 -41.07 0.62
CA VAL A 608 -21.12 -41.30 0.81
C VAL A 608 -21.88 -39.98 0.97
N ASP A 609 -21.33 -39.05 1.75
CA ASP A 609 -21.82 -37.67 1.88
C ASP A 609 -22.02 -37.03 0.51
N LEU A 610 -20.99 -37.10 -0.34
CA LEU A 610 -20.99 -36.51 -1.65
C LEU A 610 -21.99 -37.18 -2.61
N LEU A 611 -22.01 -38.52 -2.66
CA LEU A 611 -22.96 -39.27 -3.48
C LEU A 611 -24.43 -38.97 -3.11
N SER A 612 -24.70 -38.65 -1.85
CA SER A 612 -26.05 -38.31 -1.38
C SER A 612 -26.54 -36.92 -1.80
N VAL A 613 -25.62 -35.99 -2.03
CA VAL A 613 -25.95 -34.61 -2.42
C VAL A 613 -25.79 -34.35 -3.92
N LEU A 614 -25.13 -35.25 -4.66
CA LEU A 614 -25.09 -35.18 -6.12
C LEU A 614 -26.51 -35.36 -6.68
N PRO A 615 -27.03 -34.43 -7.49
CA PRO A 615 -28.37 -34.57 -8.05
C PRO A 615 -28.45 -35.69 -9.10
N ASP A 616 -29.63 -36.31 -9.23
CA ASP A 616 -29.86 -37.51 -10.06
C ASP A 616 -29.62 -37.29 -11.55
N ASN A 617 -29.63 -36.03 -12.00
CA ASN A 617 -29.30 -35.63 -13.36
C ASN A 617 -27.79 -35.74 -13.66
N LEU A 618 -26.92 -35.53 -12.67
CA LEU A 618 -25.46 -35.67 -12.84
C LEU A 618 -24.98 -37.10 -12.67
N MET A 619 -25.58 -37.82 -11.74
CA MET A 619 -25.25 -39.21 -11.46
C MET A 619 -26.54 -39.94 -11.14
N SER A 620 -26.98 -40.78 -12.07
CA SER A 620 -28.19 -41.59 -11.85
C SER A 620 -28.04 -42.43 -10.58
N ASN A 621 -29.16 -42.77 -9.94
CA ASN A 621 -29.14 -43.66 -8.78
C ASN A 621 -28.41 -44.98 -9.05
N GLN A 622 -28.45 -45.46 -10.30
CA GLN A 622 -27.70 -46.63 -10.73
C GLN A 622 -26.18 -46.39 -10.77
N GLN A 623 -25.73 -45.21 -11.22
CA GLN A 623 -24.32 -44.83 -11.20
C GLN A 623 -23.83 -44.55 -9.77
N LYS A 624 -24.60 -43.85 -8.93
CA LYS A 624 -24.28 -43.64 -7.51
C LYS A 624 -24.09 -44.98 -6.79
N GLN A 625 -24.98 -45.92 -7.07
CA GLN A 625 -24.88 -47.29 -6.57
C GLN A 625 -23.61 -47.98 -7.08
N SER A 626 -23.28 -47.85 -8.36
CA SER A 626 -22.06 -48.43 -8.92
C SER A 626 -20.78 -47.85 -8.30
N GLU A 627 -20.72 -46.55 -8.04
CA GLU A 627 -19.55 -45.92 -7.39
C GLU A 627 -19.41 -46.34 -5.92
N LEU A 628 -20.54 -46.44 -5.21
CA LEU A 628 -20.58 -46.98 -3.84
C LEU A 628 -20.11 -48.45 -3.80
N GLU A 629 -20.57 -49.28 -4.74
CA GLU A 629 -20.16 -50.68 -4.85
C GLU A 629 -18.66 -50.82 -5.11
N GLN A 630 -18.07 -50.00 -5.98
CA GLN A 630 -16.63 -49.99 -6.22
C GLN A 630 -15.83 -49.60 -4.97
N ALA A 631 -16.29 -48.61 -4.20
CA ALA A 631 -15.64 -48.22 -2.94
C ALA A 631 -15.71 -49.36 -1.90
N LEU A 632 -16.88 -50.00 -1.78
CA LEU A 632 -17.08 -51.15 -0.89
C LEU A 632 -16.22 -52.35 -1.31
N GLU A 633 -16.07 -52.59 -2.60
CA GLU A 633 -15.23 -53.67 -3.12
C GLU A 633 -13.76 -53.44 -2.76
N GLN A 634 -13.25 -52.21 -2.84
CA GLN A 634 -11.88 -51.87 -2.44
C GLN A 634 -11.64 -52.13 -0.93
N VAL A 635 -12.59 -51.72 -0.08
CA VAL A 635 -12.51 -51.95 1.38
C VAL A 635 -12.57 -53.45 1.70
N LYS A 636 -13.49 -54.19 1.06
CA LYS A 636 -13.63 -55.65 1.23
C LYS A 636 -12.40 -56.41 0.73
N ALA A 637 -11.82 -56.01 -0.41
CA ALA A 637 -10.58 -56.59 -0.93
C ALA A 637 -9.42 -56.39 0.05
N LYS A 638 -9.33 -55.22 0.69
CA LYS A 638 -8.31 -54.96 1.72
C LYS A 638 -8.53 -55.80 2.99
N ALA A 639 -9.79 -55.98 3.41
CA ALA A 639 -10.12 -56.88 4.52
C ALA A 639 -9.62 -58.31 4.26
N ASN A 640 -9.87 -58.84 3.05
CA ASN A 640 -9.40 -60.16 2.64
C ASN A 640 -7.87 -60.25 2.65
N GLN A 641 -7.15 -59.21 2.19
CA GLN A 641 -5.69 -59.16 2.27
C GLN A 641 -5.18 -59.22 3.73
N TYR A 642 -5.88 -58.62 4.69
CA TYR A 642 -5.51 -58.73 6.11
C TYR A 642 -5.78 -60.13 6.68
N VAL A 643 -6.85 -60.80 6.24
CA VAL A 643 -7.11 -62.21 6.60
C VAL A 643 -5.99 -63.12 6.09
N GLU A 644 -5.56 -62.94 4.83
CA GLU A 644 -4.44 -63.70 4.25
C GLU A 644 -3.11 -63.47 5.00
N ARG A 645 -2.95 -62.30 5.62
CA ARG A 645 -1.79 -61.94 6.46
C ARG A 645 -1.95 -62.31 7.93
N ALA A 646 -3.03 -63.01 8.32
CA ALA A 646 -3.38 -63.34 9.70
C ALA A 646 -3.53 -62.13 10.63
N MET A 647 -3.86 -60.96 10.08
CA MET A 647 -4.12 -59.72 10.82
C MET A 647 -5.60 -59.58 11.15
N ASN A 648 -6.14 -60.52 11.94
CA ASN A 648 -7.59 -60.65 12.16
C ASN A 648 -8.26 -59.36 12.69
N GLY A 649 -7.62 -58.65 13.63
CA GLY A 649 -8.18 -57.38 14.14
C GLY A 649 -8.23 -56.26 13.08
N ALA A 650 -7.31 -56.26 12.12
CA ALA A 650 -7.34 -55.30 11.00
C ALA A 650 -8.41 -55.68 9.96
N ALA A 651 -8.61 -56.97 9.72
CA ALA A 651 -9.68 -57.48 8.87
C ALA A 651 -11.07 -57.20 9.46
N ASP A 652 -11.25 -57.37 10.77
CA ASP A 652 -12.49 -57.07 11.47
C ASP A 652 -12.83 -55.58 11.38
N ASN A 653 -11.83 -54.71 11.57
CA ASN A 653 -12.00 -53.26 11.42
C ASN A 653 -12.41 -52.85 9.99
N MET A 654 -11.81 -53.46 8.96
CA MET A 654 -12.19 -53.19 7.55
C MET A 654 -13.59 -53.71 7.22
N THR A 655 -13.98 -54.84 7.80
CA THR A 655 -15.33 -55.39 7.64
C THR A 655 -16.36 -54.49 8.32
N ALA A 656 -16.06 -53.98 9.52
CA ALA A 656 -16.88 -53.00 10.23
C ALA A 656 -16.99 -51.68 9.46
N LEU A 657 -15.90 -51.22 8.85
CA LEU A 657 -15.91 -50.04 7.98
C LEU A 657 -16.84 -50.24 6.77
N ALA A 658 -16.77 -51.38 6.08
CA ALA A 658 -17.66 -51.69 4.96
C ALA A 658 -19.14 -51.69 5.39
N GLN A 659 -19.47 -52.25 6.56
CA GLN A 659 -20.82 -52.23 7.12
C GLN A 659 -21.29 -50.82 7.47
N ASN A 660 -20.41 -49.99 8.04
CA ASN A 660 -20.71 -48.59 8.35
C ASN A 660 -20.98 -47.77 7.09
N ILE A 661 -20.22 -47.99 6.01
CA ILE A 661 -20.43 -47.34 4.71
C ILE A 661 -21.78 -47.72 4.12
N GLU A 662 -22.14 -49.02 4.15
CA GLU A 662 -23.43 -49.52 3.67
C GLU A 662 -24.59 -48.92 4.49
N GLN A 663 -24.47 -48.86 5.81
CA GLN A 663 -25.47 -48.26 6.70
C GLN A 663 -25.63 -46.75 6.43
N LEU A 664 -24.51 -46.02 6.34
CA LEU A 664 -24.51 -44.59 6.09
C LEU A 664 -25.12 -44.24 4.72
N ALA A 665 -24.85 -45.06 3.70
CA ALA A 665 -25.41 -44.90 2.37
C ALA A 665 -26.92 -45.11 2.38
N SER A 666 -27.39 -46.16 3.07
CA SER A 666 -28.82 -46.40 3.28
C SER A 666 -29.50 -45.24 4.01
N ASP A 667 -28.91 -44.73 5.09
CA ASP A 667 -29.46 -43.62 5.89
C ASP A 667 -29.57 -42.32 5.08
N ARG A 668 -28.72 -42.16 4.06
CA ARG A 668 -28.67 -40.99 3.18
C ARG A 668 -29.38 -41.19 1.84
N GLY A 669 -30.12 -42.29 1.68
CA GLY A 669 -30.89 -42.56 0.47
C GLY A 669 -30.04 -42.92 -0.75
N VAL A 670 -28.78 -43.30 -0.56
CA VAL A 670 -27.91 -43.87 -1.61
C VAL A 670 -27.98 -45.38 -1.47
N GLY A 671 -28.79 -46.03 -2.32
CA GLY A 671 -28.92 -47.49 -2.38
C GLY A 671 -30.35 -48.02 -2.36
N THR A 672 -30.51 -49.34 -2.35
CA THR A 672 -31.80 -50.00 -2.60
C THR A 672 -32.75 -49.96 -1.39
N SER A 673 -33.52 -48.88 -1.21
CA SER A 673 -34.92 -48.89 -0.75
C SER A 673 -35.63 -47.53 -0.88
N ARG A 674 -36.84 -47.57 -1.47
CA ARG A 674 -37.74 -46.47 -1.92
C ARG A 674 -38.19 -45.48 -0.81
N THR A 675 -38.63 -44.26 -1.15
CA THR A 675 -40.05 -43.86 -1.39
C THR A 675 -40.17 -42.43 -1.94
N THR A 676 -40.98 -42.29 -3.01
CA THR A 676 -41.63 -41.10 -3.60
C THR A 676 -41.20 -39.69 -3.18
N VAL A 677 -40.66 -38.95 -4.16
CA VAL A 677 -40.63 -37.49 -4.24
C VAL A 677 -42.01 -36.92 -3.93
N GLN A 678 -42.11 -36.11 -2.87
CA GLN A 678 -43.25 -35.20 -2.70
C GLN A 678 -43.24 -34.21 -3.87
N PRO A 679 -44.37 -34.04 -4.58
CA PRO A 679 -44.44 -33.04 -5.65
C PRO A 679 -44.09 -31.66 -5.09
N PRO A 680 -43.49 -30.77 -5.92
CA PRO A 680 -43.14 -29.42 -5.49
C PRO A 680 -44.35 -28.73 -4.88
N LEU A 681 -44.19 -28.20 -3.67
CA LEU A 681 -45.22 -27.43 -2.98
C LEU A 681 -45.59 -26.23 -3.85
N LEU A 682 -46.78 -26.26 -4.45
CA LEU A 682 -47.27 -25.15 -5.24
C LEU A 682 -47.51 -23.93 -4.32
N PRO A 683 -46.95 -22.75 -4.66
CA PRO A 683 -47.16 -21.55 -3.88
C PRO A 683 -48.66 -21.21 -3.81
N ARG A 684 -49.14 -20.85 -2.62
CA ARG A 684 -50.52 -20.36 -2.42
C ARG A 684 -50.51 -18.84 -2.30
N PRO A 685 -51.40 -18.11 -2.98
CA PRO A 685 -51.44 -16.65 -2.89
C PRO A 685 -51.98 -16.21 -1.52
N TYR A 686 -51.24 -15.38 -0.80
CA TYR A 686 -51.67 -14.71 0.43
C TYR A 686 -51.68 -13.20 0.24
N THR A 687 -52.56 -12.52 0.97
CA THR A 687 -52.49 -11.06 1.10
C THR A 687 -51.59 -10.70 2.28
N LEU A 688 -50.47 -10.03 2.04
CA LEU A 688 -49.61 -9.45 3.07
C LEU A 688 -50.01 -8.00 3.30
N VAL A 689 -50.32 -7.62 4.54
CA VAL A 689 -50.70 -6.25 4.92
C VAL A 689 -49.73 -5.75 5.98
N PHE A 690 -48.84 -4.82 5.63
CA PHE A 690 -47.98 -4.10 6.57
C PHE A 690 -48.73 -2.83 7.01
N GLU A 691 -49.53 -2.94 8.07
CA GLU A 691 -50.50 -1.91 8.46
C GLU A 691 -49.83 -0.56 8.75
N ASP A 692 -48.75 -0.57 9.53
CA ASP A 692 -48.03 0.65 9.95
C ASP A 692 -47.23 1.30 8.80
N LEU A 693 -47.05 0.58 7.69
CA LEU A 693 -46.33 1.05 6.51
C LEU A 693 -47.28 1.36 5.34
N GLY A 694 -48.59 1.10 5.50
CA GLY A 694 -49.59 1.32 4.46
C GLY A 694 -49.39 0.45 3.21
N VAL A 695 -48.69 -0.69 3.32
CA VAL A 695 -48.38 -1.56 2.19
C VAL A 695 -49.29 -2.79 2.20
N ARG A 696 -49.90 -3.09 1.05
CA ARG A 696 -50.72 -4.28 0.83
C ARG A 696 -50.29 -4.97 -0.45
N LEU A 697 -49.89 -6.24 -0.34
CA LEU A 697 -49.36 -7.03 -1.45
C LEU A 697 -50.07 -8.38 -1.51
N ARG A 698 -50.16 -8.96 -2.71
CA ARG A 698 -50.67 -10.31 -2.89
C ARG A 698 -49.54 -11.17 -3.43
N GLU A 699 -48.87 -11.89 -2.53
CA GLU A 699 -47.67 -12.64 -2.85
C GLU A 699 -47.90 -14.15 -2.67
N PRO A 700 -47.26 -14.98 -3.52
CA PRO A 700 -47.19 -16.40 -3.27
C PRO A 700 -46.40 -16.68 -1.98
N ILE A 701 -46.90 -17.60 -1.16
CA ILE A 701 -46.19 -18.12 0.01
C ILE A 701 -45.90 -19.61 -0.17
N ILE A 702 -44.68 -20.00 0.17
CA ILE A 702 -44.27 -21.40 0.31
C ILE A 702 -44.19 -21.71 1.80
N GLU A 703 -44.90 -22.73 2.26
CA GLU A 703 -44.86 -23.16 3.66
C GLU A 703 -44.06 -24.46 3.77
N ARG A 704 -42.94 -24.44 4.50
CA ARG A 704 -42.09 -25.62 4.75
C ARG A 704 -41.75 -25.67 6.23
N ASN A 705 -41.97 -26.82 6.86
CA ASN A 705 -41.67 -27.03 8.28
C ASN A 705 -42.26 -25.95 9.22
N LYS A 706 -43.47 -25.45 8.90
CA LYS A 706 -44.19 -24.34 9.57
C LYS A 706 -43.57 -22.94 9.39
N THR A 707 -42.49 -22.82 8.64
CA THR A 707 -41.89 -21.55 8.21
C THR A 707 -42.55 -21.09 6.92
N LYS A 708 -42.98 -19.83 6.89
CA LYS A 708 -43.55 -19.20 5.70
C LYS A 708 -42.47 -18.44 4.96
N TYR A 709 -42.25 -18.81 3.70
CA TYR A 709 -41.33 -18.14 2.80
C TYR A 709 -42.08 -17.22 1.87
N VAL A 710 -41.50 -16.06 1.65
CA VAL A 710 -42.01 -15.02 0.77
C VAL A 710 -40.92 -14.58 -0.19
N GLU A 711 -41.30 -14.08 -1.36
CA GLU A 711 -40.35 -13.49 -2.28
C GLU A 711 -39.82 -12.17 -1.73
N ALA A 712 -38.51 -12.06 -1.60
CA ALA A 712 -37.87 -10.92 -0.95
C ALA A 712 -38.09 -9.62 -1.73
N ARG A 713 -37.83 -9.62 -3.04
CA ARG A 713 -37.77 -8.40 -3.86
C ARG A 713 -39.09 -7.60 -3.87
N PRO A 714 -40.26 -8.19 -4.21
CA PRO A 714 -41.51 -7.44 -4.28
C PRO A 714 -41.88 -6.79 -2.93
N ILE A 715 -41.62 -7.49 -1.83
CA ILE A 715 -41.90 -6.98 -0.49
C ILE A 715 -41.00 -5.80 -0.17
N PHE A 716 -39.67 -5.94 -0.32
CA PHE A 716 -38.75 -4.87 0.02
C PHE A 716 -38.91 -3.63 -0.89
N GLU A 717 -39.17 -3.82 -2.18
CA GLU A 717 -39.47 -2.72 -3.10
C GLU A 717 -40.77 -1.99 -2.73
N ALA A 718 -41.84 -2.72 -2.43
CA ALA A 718 -43.10 -2.14 -1.99
C ALA A 718 -42.99 -1.42 -0.64
N LEU A 719 -42.13 -1.93 0.25
CA LEU A 719 -41.80 -1.25 1.49
C LEU A 719 -40.91 -0.05 1.27
N GLY A 720 -40.33 0.17 0.08
CA GLY A 720 -39.46 1.31 -0.28
C GLY A 720 -37.98 1.14 0.09
N SER A 721 -37.52 -0.09 0.27
CA SER A 721 -36.11 -0.42 0.52
C SER A 721 -35.26 -0.36 -0.75
N GLN A 722 -33.97 -0.08 -0.59
CA GLN A 722 -32.95 -0.26 -1.62
C GLN A 722 -32.35 -1.66 -1.52
N ILE A 723 -32.30 -2.40 -2.62
CA ILE A 723 -31.70 -3.73 -2.71
C ILE A 723 -30.41 -3.60 -3.53
N LEU A 724 -29.28 -3.96 -2.92
CA LEU A 724 -27.95 -3.89 -3.51
C LEU A 724 -27.34 -5.30 -3.57
N TRP A 725 -26.86 -5.70 -4.73
CA TRP A 725 -26.02 -6.88 -4.88
C TRP A 725 -24.55 -6.48 -4.75
N GLN A 726 -23.83 -7.12 -3.83
CA GLN A 726 -22.39 -6.96 -3.66
C GLN A 726 -21.68 -8.16 -4.27
N GLU A 727 -21.26 -8.02 -5.53
CA GLU A 727 -20.64 -9.08 -6.32
C GLU A 727 -19.37 -9.64 -5.67
N GLU A 728 -18.49 -8.77 -5.15
CA GLU A 728 -17.24 -9.13 -4.46
C GLU A 728 -17.45 -10.06 -3.26
N ARG A 729 -18.62 -9.97 -2.61
CA ARG A 729 -18.94 -10.73 -1.39
C ARG A 729 -20.03 -11.77 -1.61
N GLN A 730 -20.62 -11.83 -2.80
CA GLN A 730 -21.80 -12.65 -3.13
C GLN A 730 -22.94 -12.45 -2.12
N ARG A 731 -23.22 -11.19 -1.76
CA ARG A 731 -24.19 -10.81 -0.73
C ARG A 731 -25.24 -9.87 -1.26
N ILE A 732 -26.47 -10.05 -0.79
CA ILE A 732 -27.56 -9.09 -0.94
C ILE A 732 -27.60 -8.23 0.31
N VAL A 733 -27.56 -6.92 0.12
CA VAL A 733 -27.72 -5.91 1.16
C VAL A 733 -29.00 -5.15 0.89
N ILE A 734 -29.91 -5.15 1.85
CA ILE A 734 -31.18 -4.43 1.77
C ILE A 734 -31.17 -3.35 2.84
N GLN A 735 -31.41 -2.12 2.43
CA GLN A 735 -31.37 -0.96 3.31
C GLN A 735 -32.65 -0.13 3.17
N ASP A 736 -33.29 0.18 4.30
CA ASP A 736 -34.33 1.20 4.37
C ASP A 736 -33.88 2.31 5.32
N ARG A 737 -33.48 3.45 4.74
CA ARG A 737 -32.99 4.61 5.50
C ARG A 737 -34.05 5.23 6.39
N ARG A 738 -35.34 5.07 6.08
CA ARG A 738 -36.44 5.66 6.88
C ARG A 738 -36.63 4.93 8.21
N TYR A 739 -36.30 3.65 8.24
CA TYR A 739 -36.51 2.78 9.42
C TYR A 739 -35.19 2.29 10.03
N THR A 740 -34.04 2.82 9.59
CA THR A 740 -32.70 2.36 10.00
C THR A 740 -32.55 0.83 9.87
N MET A 741 -33.22 0.25 8.87
CA MET A 741 -33.21 -1.18 8.63
C MET A 741 -32.03 -1.55 7.74
N LEU A 742 -31.28 -2.57 8.15
CA LEU A 742 -30.21 -3.17 7.38
C LEU A 742 -30.35 -4.69 7.43
N LEU A 743 -30.46 -5.33 6.27
CA LEU A 743 -30.52 -6.77 6.13
C LEU A 743 -29.43 -7.23 5.19
N GLU A 744 -28.57 -8.15 5.63
CA GLU A 744 -27.52 -8.73 4.79
C GLU A 744 -27.59 -10.24 4.80
N TYR A 745 -27.59 -10.86 3.62
CA TYR A 745 -27.51 -12.31 3.50
C TYR A 745 -26.82 -12.74 2.21
N ALA A 746 -26.27 -13.95 2.24
CA ALA A 746 -25.84 -14.67 1.04
C ALA A 746 -26.95 -15.65 0.64
N VAL A 747 -27.13 -15.85 -0.67
CA VAL A 747 -28.07 -16.83 -1.21
C VAL A 747 -27.58 -18.24 -0.80
N ASN A 748 -28.51 -19.13 -0.41
CA ASN A 748 -28.23 -20.47 0.13
C ASN A 748 -27.49 -20.49 1.48
N SER A 749 -27.53 -19.40 2.26
CA SER A 749 -26.96 -19.36 3.61
C SER A 749 -28.04 -19.57 4.69
N ASP A 750 -27.68 -20.27 5.77
CA ASP A 750 -28.46 -20.38 7.01
C ASP A 750 -28.18 -19.20 7.97
N ILE A 751 -27.36 -18.23 7.58
CA ILE A 751 -26.99 -17.08 8.38
C ILE A 751 -27.44 -15.80 7.68
N VAL A 752 -28.20 -14.97 8.40
CA VAL A 752 -28.61 -13.64 7.97
C VAL A 752 -28.27 -12.61 9.04
N TYR A 753 -27.88 -11.42 8.63
CA TYR A 753 -27.64 -10.29 9.53
C TYR A 753 -28.82 -9.33 9.45
N VAL A 754 -29.56 -9.21 10.55
CA VAL A 754 -30.72 -8.34 10.66
C VAL A 754 -30.36 -7.21 11.63
N ASN A 755 -30.28 -5.98 11.15
CA ASN A 755 -29.91 -4.80 11.94
C ASN A 755 -28.61 -5.01 12.73
N ASN A 756 -27.55 -5.49 12.05
CA ASN A 756 -26.26 -5.88 12.63
C ASN A 756 -26.28 -7.07 13.62
N ARG A 757 -27.43 -7.74 13.80
CA ARG A 757 -27.54 -8.95 14.62
C ARG A 757 -27.51 -10.18 13.73
N ARG A 758 -26.59 -11.10 14.02
CA ARG A 758 -26.54 -12.43 13.39
C ARG A 758 -27.74 -13.27 13.83
N MET A 759 -28.52 -13.76 12.88
CA MET A 759 -29.64 -14.69 13.06
C MET A 759 -29.35 -15.97 12.28
N ARG A 760 -29.55 -17.12 12.92
CA ARG A 760 -29.41 -18.44 12.28
C ARG A 760 -30.79 -18.96 11.93
N LEU A 761 -30.99 -19.33 10.68
CA LEU A 761 -32.22 -19.88 10.15
C LEU A 761 -32.23 -21.40 10.33
N GLN A 762 -33.41 -21.99 10.53
CA GLN A 762 -33.56 -23.44 10.55
C GLN A 762 -33.31 -24.05 9.16
N GLU A 763 -33.58 -23.26 8.12
CA GLU A 763 -33.41 -23.61 6.72
C GLU A 763 -32.87 -22.38 5.97
N PRO A 764 -32.02 -22.58 4.95
CA PRO A 764 -31.34 -21.48 4.27
C PRO A 764 -32.29 -20.63 3.43
N ILE A 765 -31.85 -19.40 3.11
CA ILE A 765 -32.51 -18.57 2.11
C ILE A 765 -32.32 -19.22 0.73
N GLU A 766 -33.40 -19.46 0.00
CA GLU A 766 -33.36 -20.22 -1.25
C GLU A 766 -33.47 -19.29 -2.46
N SER A 767 -32.77 -19.63 -3.54
CA SER A 767 -33.08 -19.12 -4.88
C SER A 767 -33.91 -20.18 -5.60
N ILE A 768 -35.19 -19.91 -5.80
CA ILE A 768 -36.10 -20.80 -6.52
C ILE A 768 -36.58 -20.03 -7.74
N TYR A 769 -36.27 -20.54 -8.93
CA TYR A 769 -36.62 -19.93 -10.22
C TYR A 769 -36.10 -18.48 -10.38
N GLY A 770 -34.86 -18.22 -9.92
CA GLY A 770 -34.23 -16.89 -10.02
C GLY A 770 -34.82 -15.84 -9.06
N ARG A 771 -35.74 -16.25 -8.19
CA ARG A 771 -36.33 -15.42 -7.14
C ARG A 771 -35.81 -15.85 -5.79
N THR A 772 -35.48 -14.87 -4.95
CA THR A 772 -35.00 -15.12 -3.60
C THR A 772 -36.17 -15.26 -2.64
N TRP A 773 -36.28 -16.43 -2.01
CA TRP A 773 -37.29 -16.76 -1.02
C TRP A 773 -36.70 -16.68 0.36
N ILE A 774 -37.23 -15.76 1.18
CA ILE A 774 -36.76 -15.50 2.53
C ILE A 774 -37.85 -15.84 3.54
N PRO A 775 -37.50 -16.37 4.72
CA PRO A 775 -38.48 -16.55 5.79
C PRO A 775 -39.13 -15.21 6.16
N LEU A 776 -40.46 -15.18 6.21
CA LEU A 776 -41.22 -13.96 6.53
C LEU A 776 -40.79 -13.35 7.87
N GLU A 777 -40.43 -14.20 8.84
CA GLU A 777 -39.94 -13.78 10.16
C GLU A 777 -38.69 -12.88 10.09
N VAL A 778 -37.83 -13.08 9.09
CA VAL A 778 -36.63 -12.25 8.90
C VAL A 778 -37.03 -10.83 8.50
N ILE A 779 -38.02 -10.69 7.61
CA ILE A 779 -38.55 -9.39 7.18
C ILE A 779 -39.22 -8.69 8.37
N LEU A 780 -40.05 -9.43 9.11
CA LEU A 780 -40.73 -8.89 10.29
C LEU A 780 -39.73 -8.44 11.34
N ASP A 781 -38.67 -9.21 11.62
CA ASP A 781 -37.65 -8.84 12.58
C ASP A 781 -36.82 -7.61 12.12
N ALA A 782 -36.53 -7.51 10.82
CA ALA A 782 -35.84 -6.36 10.23
C ALA A 782 -36.61 -5.04 10.46
N TYR A 783 -37.94 -5.08 10.32
CA TYR A 783 -38.83 -3.94 10.56
C TYR A 783 -39.39 -3.86 11.99
N ARG A 784 -38.93 -4.72 12.91
CA ARG A 784 -39.41 -4.81 14.30
C ARG A 784 -40.93 -5.00 14.40
N MET A 785 -41.44 -5.93 13.62
CA MET A 785 -42.85 -6.28 13.52
C MET A 785 -43.15 -7.69 14.07
N THR A 786 -44.42 -7.95 14.28
CA THR A 786 -45.03 -9.26 14.50
C THR A 786 -46.09 -9.50 13.43
N SER A 787 -46.51 -10.75 13.26
CA SER A 787 -47.59 -11.08 12.33
C SER A 787 -48.74 -11.84 12.98
N GLU A 788 -49.93 -11.59 12.48
CA GLU A 788 -51.16 -12.34 12.78
C GLU A 788 -51.74 -12.86 11.47
N THR A 789 -52.05 -14.16 11.40
CA THR A 789 -52.61 -14.78 10.19
C THR A 789 -54.12 -14.96 10.33
N GLY A 790 -54.89 -14.29 9.47
CA GLY A 790 -56.31 -14.54 9.22
C GLY A 790 -56.53 -15.21 7.86
N ASN A 791 -57.79 -15.50 7.50
CA ASN A 791 -58.19 -16.14 6.23
C ASN A 791 -57.39 -15.64 5.01
N GLU A 792 -56.33 -16.36 4.64
CA GLU A 792 -55.41 -16.06 3.54
C GLU A 792 -54.80 -14.63 3.57
N THR A 793 -54.78 -14.00 4.74
CA THR A 793 -54.24 -12.65 4.97
C THR A 793 -53.30 -12.66 6.16
N ILE A 794 -52.08 -12.15 5.98
CA ILE A 794 -51.11 -11.96 7.07
C ILE A 794 -50.98 -10.47 7.35
N TYR A 795 -51.36 -10.07 8.55
CA TYR A 795 -51.22 -8.71 9.05
C TYR A 795 -49.89 -8.58 9.78
N ALA A 796 -49.01 -7.71 9.29
CA ALA A 796 -47.75 -7.33 9.93
C ALA A 796 -47.92 -5.98 10.63
N ARG A 797 -47.63 -5.96 11.93
CA ARG A 797 -47.77 -4.78 12.82
C ARG A 797 -46.48 -4.57 13.60
N SER A 798 -46.12 -3.33 13.87
CA SER A 798 -44.99 -2.95 14.73
C SER A 798 -45.16 -3.57 16.12
N ARG A 799 -44.03 -4.03 16.69
CA ARG A 799 -43.95 -4.57 18.05
C ARG A 799 -44.13 -3.51 19.12
#